data_AF-A0A1X0P3Z7-F1
#
_entry.id   AF-A0A1X0P3Z7-F1
#
_cell.length_a   1.000
_cell.length_b   1.000
_cell.length_c   1.000
_cell.angle_alpha   90.00
_cell.angle_beta   90.00
_cell.angle_gamma   90.00
#
_symmetry.space_group_name_H-M   'P 1'
#
loop_
_entity.id
_entity.type
_entity.pdbx_description
1 polymer ?
#
loop_
_entity_poly.entity_id
_entity_poly.type
_entity_poly.pdbx_seq_one_letter_code
_entity_poly.pdbx_strand_id
1 'polypeptide(L)'
;MLRSRRPLTALSGPECPSRLISLPTRPLLQLQGRERLLLRTHGAGVVQHNSMAQEAAAAAVANNYNSATVAPRAADLFRTRVHEGTGTSAEDPYVRTLPNQESREPASSVAQAYILREATVDECNALHQTWGSMQYWLGDRFPRLPLYLKQLQVPDVPSLSPAADNLLLKFEAVIIPQLVSDETDKVKLVTIWKEMVKKADEIVKKHIFHRENFETTLSHICEEALQKMRTLSLSGAEGPLAIEALRRRTVLERNKYIQENFIDVVSNGSYLGFGDAVWRVFFQAVEANKNELLGENTLEAVRFAWEAIMQEDVVRLPDVTAPVALFLTLVCIDESGRLVSDELKELSLTLDDGIKRNSSKWQQGVSLNLLNPVVKRRFVAKTLSVMLQVESSNALSKILREYGLHDLSREASLCEAMNNNEKLLEDDIADAVSRFESKSEVKTLLSSLMGGTDVAVRETIAKILGITSFTSVNWDAVMQSVDWSSNWRQLGIALLRDQMVLVAVHKHIKNAIGAKGVSKHLFTEAYAEELQDIIHIREEREQSKKLKIERIVQELSSYQKVDQTCDILRQLGVDMSELDKEALSLQEKNLIKRPHLNKEVMSCVLEAVSNRHSNWVKAGVIQTEVRNPLEILKVLMHIFIRLTYVPQAGAALMAQRLRRRIGPVGIESYQHNVPTEVGFVEQYDNLQYKRYDWQGWYQRMVDIHNRNVSLRCRINDLKRLDANGKPFVDMQTERRLRILAQERVGMGVLKLDSDKYEDQSDNMTYGTVKLSELLADARKAQLGEEYWPSVELKVRRPSGQSKAHYSLMDYDRVERRSSELYEKYRDAKKRSLFVTPMDMWLEVKGMQVRKAVDSTDSEGYTVDALQDMMNSEDGEKR
;
A
#
# COMPACT_ATOMS: atom_id res chain seq x y z
N MET A 1 32.02 -8.47 16.15
CA MET A 1 32.62 -9.64 15.47
C MET A 1 31.52 -10.52 14.91
N LEU A 2 31.32 -10.50 13.59
CA LEU A 2 30.30 -11.28 12.88
C LEU A 2 30.95 -12.56 12.33
N ARG A 3 30.59 -13.73 12.86
CA ARG A 3 30.98 -15.03 12.29
C ARG A 3 30.01 -15.39 11.17
N SER A 4 30.49 -15.28 9.93
CA SER A 4 29.87 -15.81 8.73
C SER A 4 29.94 -17.34 8.73
N ARG A 5 28.78 -18.01 8.74
CA ARG A 5 28.68 -19.44 8.41
C ARG A 5 28.41 -19.56 6.91
N ARG A 6 29.35 -20.14 6.17
CA ARG A 6 29.20 -20.56 4.78
C ARG A 6 28.19 -21.74 4.70
N PRO A 7 27.38 -21.86 3.63
CA PRO A 7 26.62 -23.07 3.38
C PRO A 7 27.53 -24.15 2.76
N LEU A 8 27.38 -25.39 3.22
CA LEU A 8 28.02 -26.58 2.66
C LEU A 8 27.40 -26.90 1.29
N THR A 9 28.27 -27.22 0.32
CA THR A 9 27.95 -27.75 -1.00
C THR A 9 27.29 -29.13 -0.91
N ALA A 10 26.11 -29.28 -1.50
CA ALA A 10 25.42 -30.56 -1.64
C ALA A 10 26.03 -31.37 -2.79
N LEU A 11 26.51 -32.58 -2.47
CA LEU A 11 26.90 -33.61 -3.42
C LEU A 11 25.64 -34.28 -3.98
N SER A 12 25.60 -34.43 -5.31
CA SER A 12 24.55 -35.10 -6.07
C SER A 12 24.63 -36.63 -5.93
N GLY A 13 23.49 -37.26 -5.64
CA GLY A 13 23.26 -38.70 -5.70
C GLY A 13 21.77 -38.99 -5.98
N PRO A 14 21.42 -40.15 -6.57
CA PRO A 14 20.41 -40.24 -7.62
C PRO A 14 18.96 -40.43 -7.13
N GLU A 15 18.08 -39.89 -7.97
CA GLU A 15 16.67 -40.20 -8.24
C GLU A 15 15.96 -41.21 -7.32
N CYS A 16 15.02 -40.68 -6.53
CA CYS A 16 13.90 -41.42 -5.96
C CYS A 16 12.64 -40.57 -6.17
N PRO A 17 11.50 -41.15 -6.61
CA PRO A 17 10.44 -40.42 -7.27
C PRO A 17 9.72 -39.45 -6.32
N SER A 18 9.51 -38.25 -6.85
CA SER A 18 8.84 -37.11 -6.24
C SER A 18 7.43 -37.44 -5.75
N ARG A 19 7.32 -37.90 -4.49
CA ARG A 19 6.16 -37.56 -3.67
C ARG A 19 6.30 -36.11 -3.28
N LEU A 20 5.38 -35.28 -3.79
CA LEU A 20 5.13 -33.92 -3.33
C LEU A 20 4.89 -33.93 -1.82
N ILE A 21 5.98 -33.81 -1.05
CA ILE A 21 5.90 -33.35 0.33
C ILE A 21 5.83 -31.84 0.22
N SER A 22 4.61 -31.32 0.12
CA SER A 22 4.31 -30.01 0.67
C SER A 22 4.88 -30.01 2.08
N LEU A 23 5.93 -29.22 2.36
CA LEU A 23 6.29 -28.89 3.73
C LEU A 23 5.05 -28.27 4.37
N PRO A 24 4.34 -28.96 5.29
CA PRO A 24 3.36 -28.27 6.08
C PRO A 24 4.19 -27.36 6.98
N THR A 25 3.88 -26.06 6.98
CA THR A 25 3.99 -25.27 8.21
C THR A 25 3.48 -26.17 9.34
N ARG A 26 4.35 -26.71 10.19
CA ARG A 26 3.93 -27.60 11.29
C ARG A 26 2.81 -26.86 12.02
N PRO A 27 1.53 -27.28 11.91
CA PRO A 27 0.53 -26.71 12.78
C PRO A 27 0.99 -27.05 14.19
N LEU A 28 1.03 -26.06 15.08
CA LEU A 28 1.11 -26.32 16.51
C LEU A 28 -0.02 -27.32 16.82
N LEU A 29 0.31 -28.59 17.01
CA LEU A 29 -0.65 -29.60 17.42
C LEU A 29 -1.10 -29.20 18.82
N GLN A 30 -2.23 -28.49 18.91
CA GLN A 30 -2.92 -28.30 20.18
C GLN A 30 -3.36 -29.68 20.63
N LEU A 31 -2.65 -30.23 21.62
CA LEU A 31 -2.90 -31.59 22.10
C LEU A 31 -4.34 -31.69 22.60
N GLN A 32 -5.11 -32.63 22.05
CA GLN A 32 -6.44 -32.93 22.55
C GLN A 32 -6.33 -33.48 23.98
N GLY A 33 -7.11 -32.92 24.90
CA GLY A 33 -7.02 -33.28 26.31
C GLY A 33 -5.71 -32.83 26.98
N ARG A 34 -5.07 -31.76 26.49
CA ARG A 34 -3.85 -31.16 27.07
C ARG A 34 -3.91 -31.03 28.59
N GLU A 35 -5.01 -30.50 29.13
CA GLU A 35 -5.15 -30.35 30.58
C GLU A 35 -5.08 -31.70 31.29
N ARG A 36 -5.80 -32.70 30.77
CA ARG A 36 -5.80 -34.05 31.33
C ARG A 36 -4.40 -34.66 31.25
N LEU A 37 -3.79 -34.67 30.06
CA LEU A 37 -2.56 -35.41 29.78
C LEU A 37 -1.29 -34.73 30.31
N LEU A 38 -1.15 -33.41 30.11
CA LEU A 38 0.07 -32.68 30.45
C LEU A 38 0.00 -31.99 31.80
N LEU A 39 -1.15 -31.42 32.18
CA LEU A 39 -1.25 -30.61 33.41
C LEU A 39 -1.69 -31.43 34.63
N ARG A 40 -2.45 -32.51 34.42
CA ARG A 40 -3.02 -33.33 35.51
C ARG A 40 -2.46 -34.74 35.63
N THR A 41 -1.80 -35.27 34.60
CA THR A 41 -1.23 -36.62 34.65
C THR A 41 0.27 -36.56 34.87
N HIS A 42 0.77 -37.23 35.91
CA HIS A 42 2.21 -37.39 36.11
C HIS A 42 2.84 -38.15 34.94
N GLY A 43 4.04 -37.77 34.49
CA GLY A 43 4.69 -38.37 33.34
C GLY A 43 4.07 -38.02 31.97
N ALA A 44 3.27 -36.93 31.90
CA ALA A 44 2.78 -36.33 30.66
C ALA A 44 1.97 -37.28 29.73
N GLY A 45 1.41 -38.36 30.29
CA GLY A 45 0.70 -39.40 29.54
C GLY A 45 1.62 -40.33 28.72
N VAL A 46 2.95 -40.19 28.85
CA VAL A 46 3.94 -41.05 28.18
C VAL A 46 4.41 -42.16 29.12
N VAL A 47 4.50 -41.87 30.42
CA VAL A 47 4.86 -42.86 31.44
C VAL A 47 3.64 -43.69 31.83
N GLN A 48 3.75 -45.01 31.73
CA GLN A 48 2.74 -45.94 32.23
C GLN A 48 3.01 -46.19 33.73
N HIS A 49 2.11 -45.73 34.60
CA HIS A 49 2.20 -45.91 36.07
C HIS A 49 1.47 -47.16 36.57
N ASN A 50 1.31 -48.17 35.71
CA ASN A 50 0.69 -49.43 36.10
C ASN A 50 1.65 -50.23 37.00
N SER A 51 1.07 -51.07 37.87
CA SER A 51 1.85 -51.83 38.86
C SER A 51 2.83 -52.80 38.20
N MET A 52 4.13 -52.56 38.39
CA MET A 52 5.23 -53.45 37.99
C MET A 52 5.17 -54.84 38.68
N ALA A 53 4.33 -55.00 39.71
CA ALA A 53 4.20 -56.25 40.46
C ALA A 53 3.57 -57.40 39.63
N GLN A 54 2.84 -57.09 38.55
CA GLN A 54 2.33 -58.11 37.63
C GLN A 54 3.24 -58.36 36.42
N GLU A 55 3.96 -57.33 35.95
CA GLU A 55 4.83 -57.46 34.77
C GLU A 55 6.20 -58.07 35.09
N ALA A 56 6.75 -57.93 36.30
CA ALA A 56 8.00 -58.61 36.66
C ALA A 56 7.87 -60.16 36.65
N ALA A 57 6.68 -60.69 36.92
CA ALA A 57 6.40 -62.13 36.83
C ALA A 57 6.23 -62.63 35.38
N ALA A 58 5.72 -61.77 34.48
CA ALA A 58 5.54 -62.09 33.06
C ALA A 58 6.79 -61.79 32.19
N ALA A 59 7.54 -60.72 32.53
CA ALA A 59 8.73 -60.27 31.83
C ALA A 59 10.01 -61.03 32.24
N ALA A 60 9.99 -61.79 33.34
CA ALA A 60 11.02 -62.79 33.63
C ALA A 60 11.13 -63.87 32.53
N VAL A 61 10.10 -64.04 31.69
CA VAL A 61 10.12 -64.93 30.52
C VAL A 61 10.74 -64.26 29.28
N ALA A 62 10.88 -62.92 29.26
CA ALA A 62 11.38 -62.13 28.12
C ALA A 62 12.72 -61.42 28.43
N ASN A 63 13.76 -62.21 28.71
CA ASN A 63 15.22 -62.00 28.58
C ASN A 63 15.96 -60.63 28.71
N ASN A 64 15.34 -59.48 29.04
CA ASN A 64 16.03 -58.18 29.07
C ASN A 64 15.94 -57.39 30.39
N TYR A 65 15.51 -57.98 31.51
CA TYR A 65 15.34 -57.28 32.80
C TYR A 65 16.04 -57.97 34.00
N ASN A 66 17.22 -58.55 33.80
CA ASN A 66 17.93 -59.33 34.84
C ASN A 66 18.37 -58.53 36.09
N SER A 67 18.29 -57.20 36.08
CA SER A 67 18.61 -56.34 37.21
C SER A 67 17.41 -55.91 38.06
N ALA A 68 16.18 -56.24 37.64
CA ALA A 68 14.97 -55.83 38.33
C ALA A 68 14.58 -56.84 39.43
N THR A 69 14.70 -56.45 40.69
CA THR A 69 14.22 -57.25 41.83
C THR A 69 12.77 -56.94 42.13
N VAL A 70 11.98 -57.96 42.51
CA VAL A 70 10.59 -57.76 42.95
C VAL A 70 10.55 -56.79 44.14
N ALA A 71 9.89 -55.64 43.96
CA ALA A 71 9.76 -54.65 45.01
C ALA A 71 8.79 -55.13 46.11
N PRO A 72 9.07 -54.86 47.40
CA PRO A 72 8.12 -55.11 48.47
C PRO A 72 6.86 -54.25 48.30
N ARG A 73 5.75 -54.65 48.94
CA ARG A 73 4.51 -53.86 48.94
C ARG A 73 4.75 -52.47 49.51
N ALA A 74 4.04 -51.47 48.99
CA ALA A 74 4.07 -50.11 49.49
C ALA A 74 3.73 -50.06 50.98
N ALA A 75 4.40 -49.18 51.72
CA ALA A 75 4.14 -48.98 53.14
C ALA A 75 2.76 -48.34 53.36
N ASP A 76 1.99 -48.89 54.30
CA ASP A 76 0.58 -48.53 54.53
C ASP A 76 0.41 -47.09 55.06
N LEU A 77 1.15 -46.74 56.11
CA LEU A 77 1.18 -45.38 56.67
C LEU A 77 2.58 -44.79 56.57
N PHE A 78 2.88 -44.18 55.43
CA PHE A 78 4.17 -43.53 55.18
C PHE A 78 3.98 -42.13 54.59
N ARG A 79 4.70 -41.14 55.16
CA ARG A 79 4.70 -39.76 54.65
C ARG A 79 5.82 -39.61 53.63
N THR A 80 5.47 -39.61 52.34
CA THR A 80 6.45 -39.47 51.25
C THR A 80 7.04 -38.06 51.18
N ARG A 81 8.19 -37.92 50.51
CA ARG A 81 8.74 -36.61 50.15
C ARG A 81 7.89 -35.97 49.06
N VAL A 82 7.94 -34.65 48.92
CA VAL A 82 7.06 -33.90 47.99
C VAL A 82 7.22 -34.35 46.53
N HIS A 83 8.43 -34.71 46.10
CA HIS A 83 8.74 -35.13 44.73
C HIS A 83 8.61 -36.66 44.51
N GLU A 84 8.25 -37.42 45.54
CA GLU A 84 8.18 -38.88 45.53
C GLU A 84 6.79 -39.38 45.93
N GLY A 85 6.41 -40.51 45.36
CA GLY A 85 5.28 -41.31 45.80
C GLY A 85 5.69 -42.74 46.05
N THR A 86 4.78 -43.55 46.56
CA THR A 86 5.00 -44.98 46.78
C THR A 86 4.97 -45.79 45.47
N GLY A 87 4.53 -45.18 44.36
CA GLY A 87 4.44 -45.83 43.06
C GLY A 87 3.27 -46.79 42.93
N THR A 88 2.19 -46.54 43.68
CA THR A 88 0.99 -47.38 43.70
C THR A 88 0.06 -47.10 42.52
N SER A 89 0.04 -45.87 41.99
CA SER A 89 -0.84 -45.48 40.89
C SER A 89 -0.29 -44.27 40.10
N ALA A 90 -1.02 -43.85 39.07
CA ALA A 90 -0.72 -42.59 38.37
C ALA A 90 -0.95 -41.33 39.23
N GLU A 91 -1.77 -41.44 40.28
CA GLU A 91 -2.01 -40.35 41.25
C GLU A 91 -0.90 -40.29 42.31
N ASP A 92 -0.29 -41.43 42.64
CA ASP A 92 0.88 -41.53 43.51
C ASP A 92 2.05 -42.24 42.80
N PRO A 93 2.65 -41.60 41.78
CA PRO A 93 3.74 -42.20 41.01
C PRO A 93 5.01 -42.25 41.85
N TYR A 94 5.97 -43.11 41.47
CA TYR A 94 7.28 -43.14 42.13
C TYR A 94 7.96 -41.74 42.14
N VAL A 95 7.85 -41.01 41.03
CA VAL A 95 8.36 -39.63 40.90
C VAL A 95 7.21 -38.71 40.51
N ARG A 96 6.89 -37.75 41.39
CA ARG A 96 5.88 -36.73 41.14
C ARG A 96 6.46 -35.66 40.22
N THR A 97 6.11 -35.73 38.95
CA THR A 97 6.56 -34.77 37.93
C THR A 97 5.81 -33.44 37.90
N LEU A 98 4.59 -33.37 38.47
CA LEU A 98 3.77 -32.16 38.44
C LEU A 98 4.23 -31.21 39.55
N PRO A 99 4.35 -29.90 39.28
CA PRO A 99 4.73 -28.93 40.30
C PRO A 99 3.60 -28.77 41.32
N ASN A 100 3.96 -28.44 42.55
CA ASN A 100 3.02 -28.13 43.64
C ASN A 100 2.64 -26.62 43.69
N GLN A 101 3.14 -25.82 42.76
CA GLN A 101 2.82 -24.39 42.63
C GLN A 101 1.66 -24.17 41.63
N GLU A 102 1.02 -23.01 41.70
CA GLU A 102 -0.03 -22.63 40.76
C GLU A 102 0.53 -22.60 39.32
N SER A 103 -0.07 -23.39 38.43
CA SER A 103 0.27 -23.37 37.01
C SER A 103 -0.59 -22.31 36.30
N ARG A 104 0.05 -21.37 35.61
CA ARG A 104 -0.61 -20.37 34.76
C ARG A 104 -0.14 -20.54 33.32
N GLU A 105 -1.08 -20.41 32.40
CA GLU A 105 -0.76 -20.38 30.98
C GLU A 105 0.08 -19.13 30.62
N PRO A 106 0.95 -19.22 29.61
CA PRO A 106 1.68 -18.05 29.16
C PRO A 106 0.70 -16.96 28.71
N ALA A 107 1.03 -15.70 29.01
CA ALA A 107 0.26 -14.57 28.52
C ALA A 107 0.20 -14.61 26.99
N SER A 108 -0.99 -14.36 26.44
CA SER A 108 -1.23 -14.38 25.00
C SER A 108 -0.32 -13.37 24.28
N SER A 109 0.32 -13.81 23.20
CA SER A 109 1.10 -12.94 22.32
C SER A 109 0.25 -12.19 21.30
N VAL A 110 -1.07 -12.40 21.28
CA VAL A 110 -1.97 -11.72 20.35
C VAL A 110 -2.10 -10.25 20.77
N ALA A 111 -1.91 -9.34 19.82
CA ALA A 111 -1.88 -7.91 20.09
C ALA A 111 -3.27 -7.35 20.41
N GLN A 112 -3.69 -7.46 21.68
CA GLN A 112 -5.03 -7.10 22.15
C GLN A 112 -5.46 -5.68 21.77
N ALA A 113 -4.54 -4.72 21.70
CA ALA A 113 -4.83 -3.33 21.36
C ALA A 113 -5.33 -3.13 19.91
N TYR A 114 -5.01 -4.03 18.99
CA TYR A 114 -5.42 -3.94 17.58
C TYR A 114 -6.58 -4.88 17.24
N ILE A 115 -7.01 -5.72 18.18
CA ILE A 115 -8.15 -6.61 17.97
C ILE A 115 -9.43 -5.84 18.23
N LEU A 116 -10.25 -5.72 17.19
CA LEU A 116 -11.62 -5.23 17.32
C LEU A 116 -12.53 -6.40 17.69
N ARG A 117 -13.13 -6.31 18.88
CA ARG A 117 -14.16 -7.24 19.34
C ARG A 117 -15.55 -6.69 19.02
N GLU A 118 -16.57 -7.53 19.16
CA GLU A 118 -17.96 -7.07 19.14
C GLU A 118 -18.22 -6.06 20.26
N ALA A 119 -19.10 -5.09 19.99
CA ALA A 119 -19.43 -4.04 20.94
C ALA A 119 -20.22 -4.63 22.10
N THR A 120 -19.75 -4.45 23.33
CA THR A 120 -20.53 -4.82 24.51
C THR A 120 -21.59 -3.77 24.80
N VAL A 121 -22.60 -4.12 25.62
CA VAL A 121 -23.62 -3.15 26.07
C VAL A 121 -22.98 -2.02 26.88
N ASP A 122 -22.02 -2.34 27.75
CA ASP A 122 -21.30 -1.35 28.56
C ASP A 122 -20.47 -0.39 27.69
N GLU A 123 -19.80 -0.92 26.66
CA GLU A 123 -19.06 -0.12 25.68
C GLU A 123 -20.02 0.78 24.89
N CYS A 124 -21.16 0.24 24.46
CA CYS A 124 -22.20 1.01 23.77
C CYS A 124 -22.70 2.17 24.64
N ASN A 125 -22.97 1.96 25.93
CA ASN A 125 -23.44 3.02 26.83
C ASN A 125 -22.38 4.11 27.06
N ALA A 126 -21.10 3.71 27.14
CA ALA A 126 -19.98 4.63 27.34
C ALA A 126 -19.44 5.24 26.03
N LEU A 127 -20.01 4.91 24.86
CA LEU A 127 -19.40 5.17 23.56
C LEU A 127 -19.09 6.66 23.30
N HIS A 128 -19.94 7.56 23.80
CA HIS A 128 -19.76 9.02 23.74
C HIS A 128 -18.51 9.53 24.49
N GLN A 129 -17.94 8.74 25.40
CA GLN A 129 -16.74 9.05 26.18
C GLN A 129 -15.49 8.32 25.68
N THR A 130 -15.66 7.23 24.93
CA THR A 130 -14.57 6.40 24.45
C THR A 130 -13.63 7.14 23.50
N TRP A 131 -12.36 6.75 23.55
CA TRP A 131 -11.31 7.16 22.63
C TRP A 131 -10.87 5.93 21.87
N GLY A 132 -10.83 6.02 20.55
CA GLY A 132 -10.43 4.92 19.69
C GLY A 132 -9.81 5.41 18.41
N SER A 133 -9.03 4.52 17.77
CA SER A 133 -8.42 4.80 16.48
C SER A 133 -9.49 4.95 15.39
N MET A 134 -9.13 5.52 14.23
CA MET A 134 -10.08 5.57 13.11
C MET A 134 -10.52 4.17 12.64
N GLN A 135 -9.68 3.16 12.83
CA GLN A 135 -10.06 1.76 12.59
C GLN A 135 -11.10 1.25 13.59
N TYR A 136 -11.08 1.71 14.85
CA TYR A 136 -12.14 1.41 15.81
C TYR A 136 -13.49 2.02 15.40
N TRP A 137 -13.45 3.24 14.87
CA TRP A 137 -14.67 3.95 14.44
C TRP A 137 -15.25 3.43 13.12
N LEU A 138 -14.41 3.18 12.12
CA LEU A 138 -14.80 2.86 10.72
C LEU A 138 -14.36 1.47 10.24
N GLY A 139 -13.91 0.60 11.15
CA GLY A 139 -13.35 -0.71 10.83
C GLY A 139 -14.26 -1.61 10.00
N ASP A 140 -13.65 -2.64 9.41
CA ASP A 140 -14.32 -3.63 8.58
C ASP A 140 -15.38 -4.42 9.36
N ARG A 141 -15.07 -4.79 10.60
CA ARG A 141 -15.94 -5.57 11.48
C ARG A 141 -16.39 -4.71 12.65
N PHE A 142 -17.71 -4.53 12.75
CA PHE A 142 -18.40 -3.82 13.84
C PHE A 142 -17.98 -2.34 14.01
N PRO A 143 -18.17 -1.48 12.99
CA PRO A 143 -17.81 -0.07 13.07
C PRO A 143 -18.60 0.65 14.17
N ARG A 144 -17.88 1.36 15.04
CA ARG A 144 -18.48 2.03 16.21
C ARG A 144 -19.11 3.37 15.89
N LEU A 145 -18.69 4.05 14.82
CA LEU A 145 -19.21 5.36 14.49
C LEU A 145 -20.68 5.32 14.01
N PRO A 146 -21.09 4.38 13.14
CA PRO A 146 -22.51 4.20 12.83
C PRO A 146 -23.35 3.82 14.06
N LEU A 147 -22.79 3.03 14.99
CA LEU A 147 -23.48 2.67 16.23
C LEU A 147 -23.69 3.89 17.14
N TYR A 148 -22.68 4.72 17.32
CA TYR A 148 -22.78 5.99 18.04
C TYR A 148 -23.87 6.89 17.44
N LEU A 149 -23.91 7.02 16.10
CA LEU A 149 -24.91 7.85 15.43
C LEU A 149 -26.32 7.28 15.56
N LYS A 150 -26.49 5.95 15.52
CA LYS A 150 -27.80 5.30 15.76
C LYS A 150 -28.31 5.52 17.19
N GLN A 151 -27.42 5.62 18.19
CA GLN A 151 -27.83 5.94 19.57
C GLN A 151 -28.38 7.38 19.71
N LEU A 152 -27.99 8.29 18.82
CA LEU A 152 -28.51 9.66 18.80
C LEU A 152 -29.95 9.74 18.28
N GLN A 153 -30.41 8.73 17.51
CA GLN A 153 -31.80 8.65 17.07
C GLN A 153 -32.71 8.29 18.26
N VAL A 154 -33.90 8.89 18.27
CA VAL A 154 -34.95 8.52 19.24
C VAL A 154 -35.52 7.17 18.81
N PRO A 155 -35.51 6.14 19.68
CA PRO A 155 -36.01 4.81 19.34
C PRO A 155 -37.54 4.77 19.22
N ASP A 156 -38.07 3.73 18.55
CA ASP A 156 -39.50 3.38 18.50
C ASP A 156 -40.46 4.49 18.02
N VAL A 157 -40.07 5.24 16.99
CA VAL A 157 -40.92 6.27 16.40
C VAL A 157 -41.55 5.77 15.09
N PRO A 158 -42.86 5.45 15.08
CA PRO A 158 -43.54 5.02 13.86
C PRO A 158 -43.68 6.19 12.86
N SER A 159 -43.75 5.87 11.57
CA SER A 159 -44.02 6.87 10.52
C SER A 159 -45.36 7.58 10.75
N LEU A 160 -45.44 8.86 10.43
CA LEU A 160 -46.69 9.62 10.46
C LEU A 160 -47.73 8.97 9.52
N SER A 161 -48.98 8.85 9.98
CA SER A 161 -50.07 8.39 9.11
C SER A 161 -50.49 9.51 8.16
N PRO A 162 -51.01 9.19 6.95
CA PRO A 162 -51.50 10.21 6.01
C PRO A 162 -52.59 11.12 6.61
N ALA A 163 -53.36 10.61 7.58
CA ALA A 163 -54.36 11.40 8.30
C ALA A 163 -53.73 12.43 9.24
N ALA A 164 -52.69 12.06 9.99
CA ALA A 164 -51.98 12.98 10.89
C ALA A 164 -51.20 14.05 10.11
N ASP A 165 -50.64 13.70 8.95
CA ASP A 165 -49.92 14.66 8.11
C ASP A 165 -50.89 15.69 7.48
N ASN A 166 -52.04 15.21 6.98
CA ASN A 166 -53.12 16.08 6.52
C ASN A 166 -53.68 16.98 7.64
N LEU A 167 -53.73 16.48 8.89
CA LEU A 167 -54.14 17.27 10.06
C LEU A 167 -53.21 18.48 10.23
N LEU A 168 -51.89 18.27 10.18
CA LEU A 168 -50.90 19.36 10.32
C LEU A 168 -51.00 20.40 9.20
N LEU A 169 -51.19 19.98 7.95
CA LEU A 169 -51.34 20.88 6.81
C LEU A 169 -52.63 21.71 6.87
N LYS A 170 -53.73 21.11 7.34
CA LYS A 170 -55.04 21.76 7.43
C LYS A 170 -55.25 22.49 8.75
N PHE A 171 -54.37 22.31 9.75
CA PHE A 171 -54.57 22.81 11.10
C PHE A 171 -54.71 24.34 11.13
N GLU A 172 -53.77 25.04 10.50
CA GLU A 172 -53.73 26.50 10.48
C GLU A 172 -54.95 27.11 9.75
N ALA A 173 -55.29 26.57 8.57
CA ALA A 173 -56.24 27.20 7.65
C ALA A 173 -57.69 26.75 7.84
N VAL A 174 -57.93 25.52 8.31
CA VAL A 174 -59.27 24.90 8.33
C VAL A 174 -59.73 24.59 9.74
N ILE A 175 -58.84 24.08 10.60
CA ILE A 175 -59.22 23.55 11.91
C ILE A 175 -59.28 24.64 12.98
N ILE A 176 -58.32 25.58 13.02
CA ILE A 176 -58.37 26.71 13.97
C ILE A 176 -59.68 27.54 13.81
N PRO A 177 -60.15 27.87 12.60
CA PRO A 177 -61.45 28.54 12.42
C PRO A 177 -62.67 27.71 12.85
N GLN A 178 -62.57 26.38 12.88
CA GLN A 178 -63.63 25.47 13.34
C GLN A 178 -63.62 25.26 14.86
N LEU A 179 -62.44 25.33 15.49
CA LEU A 179 -62.24 25.12 16.93
C LEU A 179 -62.73 26.30 17.79
N VAL A 180 -62.71 27.52 17.27
CA VAL A 180 -63.05 28.73 18.01
C VAL A 180 -63.84 29.70 17.12
N SER A 181 -64.96 30.22 17.60
CA SER A 181 -65.79 31.20 16.91
C SER A 181 -65.24 32.63 16.99
N ASP A 182 -64.54 32.95 18.09
CA ASP A 182 -64.11 34.31 18.44
C ASP A 182 -62.81 34.71 17.72
N GLU A 183 -62.85 35.83 16.98
CA GLU A 183 -61.71 36.31 16.17
C GLU A 183 -60.45 36.60 17.00
N THR A 184 -60.60 37.05 18.25
CA THR A 184 -59.46 37.33 19.14
C THR A 184 -58.71 36.07 19.55
N ASP A 185 -59.42 34.97 19.73
CA ASP A 185 -58.83 33.70 20.16
C ASP A 185 -58.34 32.88 18.97
N LYS A 186 -58.95 33.02 17.78
CA LYS A 186 -58.38 32.55 16.51
C LYS A 186 -56.99 33.13 16.27
N VAL A 187 -56.83 34.46 16.38
CA VAL A 187 -55.52 35.11 16.18
C VAL A 187 -54.48 34.58 17.18
N LYS A 188 -54.84 34.45 18.46
CA LYS A 188 -53.94 33.88 19.48
C LYS A 188 -53.54 32.44 19.18
N LEU A 189 -54.48 31.58 18.79
CA LEU A 189 -54.20 30.18 18.46
C LEU A 189 -53.31 30.05 17.22
N VAL A 190 -53.51 30.88 16.20
CA VAL A 190 -52.60 30.95 15.03
C VAL A 190 -51.20 31.39 15.45
N THR A 191 -51.07 32.39 16.33
CA THR A 191 -49.75 32.82 16.82
C THR A 191 -49.05 31.73 17.62
N ILE A 192 -49.76 31.01 18.49
CA ILE A 192 -49.22 29.89 19.26
C ILE A 192 -48.77 28.76 18.33
N TRP A 193 -49.59 28.41 17.33
CA TRP A 193 -49.25 27.38 16.36
C TRP A 193 -48.00 27.74 15.55
N LYS A 194 -47.91 28.99 15.06
CA LYS A 194 -46.72 29.48 14.33
C LYS A 194 -45.47 29.50 15.20
N GLU A 195 -45.59 29.93 16.46
CA GLU A 195 -44.49 29.93 17.40
C GLU A 195 -44.03 28.50 17.71
N MET A 196 -44.97 27.57 17.90
CA MET A 196 -44.66 26.15 18.15
C MET A 196 -43.97 25.50 16.94
N VAL A 197 -44.51 25.67 15.73
CA VAL A 197 -43.90 25.14 14.49
C VAL A 197 -42.49 25.70 14.33
N LYS A 198 -42.31 27.01 14.52
CA LYS A 198 -40.99 27.63 14.46
C LYS A 198 -40.02 27.06 15.50
N LYS A 199 -40.43 26.92 16.76
CA LYS A 199 -39.59 26.31 17.82
C LYS A 199 -39.29 24.84 17.54
N ALA A 200 -40.25 24.09 17.01
CA ALA A 200 -40.07 22.70 16.61
C ALA A 200 -39.01 22.57 15.50
N ASP A 201 -39.11 23.39 14.45
CA ASP A 201 -38.15 23.41 13.33
C ASP A 201 -36.74 23.83 13.79
N GLU A 202 -36.64 24.81 14.70
CA GLU A 202 -35.36 25.25 15.28
C GLU A 202 -34.67 24.14 16.10
N ILE A 203 -35.45 23.35 16.85
CA ILE A 203 -34.91 22.31 17.74
C ILE A 203 -34.37 21.10 16.98
N VAL A 204 -34.95 20.77 15.82
CA VAL A 204 -34.44 19.71 14.93
C VAL A 204 -32.96 19.94 14.63
N LYS A 205 -32.55 21.19 14.37
CA LYS A 205 -31.18 21.55 14.03
C LYS A 205 -30.28 21.79 15.25
N LYS A 206 -30.82 22.31 16.36
CA LYS A 206 -30.03 22.74 17.52
C LYS A 206 -29.51 21.60 18.41
N HIS A 207 -30.29 20.53 18.59
CA HIS A 207 -29.97 19.44 19.52
C HIS A 207 -29.78 18.08 18.83
N ILE A 208 -28.94 18.07 17.78
CA ILE A 208 -28.64 16.84 17.01
C ILE A 208 -27.81 15.85 17.85
N PHE A 209 -26.71 16.29 18.47
CA PHE A 209 -25.75 15.41 19.15
C PHE A 209 -26.07 15.15 20.65
N HIS A 210 -27.17 15.70 21.16
CA HIS A 210 -27.62 15.51 22.54
C HIS A 210 -29.10 15.11 22.56
N ARG A 211 -29.35 13.78 22.52
CA ARG A 211 -30.71 13.22 22.46
C ARG A 211 -31.57 13.60 23.66
N GLU A 212 -31.05 13.49 24.87
CA GLU A 212 -31.80 13.78 26.11
C GLU A 212 -32.23 15.25 26.18
N ASN A 213 -31.34 16.18 25.81
CA ASN A 213 -31.65 17.60 25.74
C ASN A 213 -32.71 17.91 24.67
N PHE A 214 -32.69 17.21 23.54
CA PHE A 214 -33.73 17.31 22.51
C PHE A 214 -35.08 16.80 23.03
N GLU A 215 -35.12 15.62 23.66
CA GLU A 215 -36.37 15.03 24.17
C GLU A 215 -37.01 15.90 25.26
N THR A 216 -36.20 16.44 26.18
CA THR A 216 -36.66 17.31 27.28
C THR A 216 -37.12 18.68 26.80
N THR A 217 -36.41 19.30 25.84
CA THR A 217 -36.86 20.59 25.27
C THR A 217 -38.12 20.44 24.43
N LEU A 218 -38.21 19.37 23.63
CA LEU A 218 -39.40 19.07 22.84
C LEU A 218 -40.60 18.77 23.74
N SER A 219 -40.43 18.00 24.82
CA SER A 219 -41.52 17.72 25.78
C SER A 219 -42.00 19.01 26.44
N HIS A 220 -41.08 19.87 26.91
CA HIS A 220 -41.43 21.15 27.52
C HIS A 220 -42.23 22.04 26.56
N ILE A 221 -41.83 22.14 25.28
CA ILE A 221 -42.56 22.95 24.29
C ILE A 221 -43.94 22.39 24.00
N CYS A 222 -44.07 21.07 23.89
CA CYS A 222 -45.36 20.44 23.68
C CYS A 222 -46.28 20.63 24.89
N GLU A 223 -45.76 20.52 26.12
CA GLU A 223 -46.51 20.73 27.36
C GLU A 223 -46.98 22.18 27.50
N GLU A 224 -46.11 23.16 27.24
CA GLU A 224 -46.44 24.58 27.25
C GLU A 224 -47.52 24.92 26.20
N ALA A 225 -47.38 24.38 24.98
CA ALA A 225 -48.36 24.55 23.92
C ALA A 225 -49.71 23.88 24.24
N LEU A 226 -49.69 22.68 24.83
CA LEU A 226 -50.89 21.97 25.28
C LEU A 226 -51.63 22.75 26.38
N GLN A 227 -50.91 23.32 27.34
CA GLN A 227 -51.50 24.15 28.39
C GLN A 227 -52.18 25.38 27.81
N LYS A 228 -51.47 26.13 26.95
CA LYS A 228 -52.01 27.33 26.27
C LYS A 228 -53.20 26.99 25.36
N MET A 229 -53.15 25.87 24.65
CA MET A 229 -54.24 25.42 23.77
C MET A 229 -55.47 25.00 24.56
N ARG A 230 -55.31 24.27 25.67
CA ARG A 230 -56.42 23.90 26.57
C ARG A 230 -57.11 25.10 27.22
N THR A 231 -56.39 26.18 27.50
CA THR A 231 -56.99 27.40 28.07
C THR A 231 -57.80 28.23 27.07
N LEU A 232 -57.54 28.07 25.77
CA LEU A 232 -58.12 28.90 24.70
C LEU A 232 -59.14 28.16 23.82
N SER A 233 -59.10 26.82 23.75
CA SER A 233 -60.05 26.03 22.96
C SER A 233 -61.23 25.56 23.81
N LEU A 234 -62.47 25.84 23.36
CA LEU A 234 -63.69 25.56 24.14
C LEU A 234 -64.24 24.12 24.00
N SER A 235 -63.92 23.35 22.94
CA SER A 235 -64.60 22.05 22.72
C SER A 235 -64.03 21.08 21.65
N GLY A 236 -62.71 21.01 21.40
CA GLY A 236 -62.16 20.12 20.34
C GLY A 236 -60.95 19.27 20.75
N ALA A 237 -60.99 17.97 20.43
CA ALA A 237 -59.87 17.03 20.63
C ALA A 237 -58.76 17.15 19.56
N GLU A 238 -59.02 17.89 18.48
CA GLU A 238 -58.11 18.02 17.33
C GLU A 238 -56.85 18.84 17.66
N GLY A 239 -56.92 19.79 18.59
CA GLY A 239 -55.76 20.59 19.03
C GLY A 239 -54.65 19.74 19.68
N PRO A 240 -54.95 18.98 20.74
CA PRO A 240 -54.00 18.04 21.34
C PRO A 240 -53.43 17.01 20.34
N LEU A 241 -54.28 16.47 19.45
CA LEU A 241 -53.84 15.53 18.42
C LEU A 241 -52.88 16.17 17.41
N ALA A 242 -53.09 17.43 17.03
CA ALA A 242 -52.17 18.16 16.16
C ALA A 242 -50.83 18.44 16.85
N ILE A 243 -50.82 18.73 18.16
CA ILE A 243 -49.57 18.90 18.92
C ILE A 243 -48.81 17.57 19.02
N GLU A 244 -49.48 16.45 19.26
CA GLU A 244 -48.84 15.13 19.25
C GLU A 244 -48.34 14.72 17.85
N ALA A 245 -49.12 15.03 16.81
CA ALA A 245 -48.70 14.82 15.42
C ALA A 245 -47.46 15.65 15.08
N LEU A 246 -47.41 16.91 15.52
CA LEU A 246 -46.27 17.79 15.33
C LEU A 246 -45.05 17.28 16.11
N ARG A 247 -45.21 16.87 17.38
CA ARG A 247 -44.15 16.21 18.15
C ARG A 247 -43.56 15.02 17.41
N ARG A 248 -44.40 14.11 16.88
CA ARG A 248 -43.95 12.95 16.10
C ARG A 248 -43.24 13.36 14.82
N ARG A 249 -43.76 14.36 14.10
CA ARG A 249 -43.12 14.91 12.91
C ARG A 249 -41.73 15.47 13.22
N THR A 250 -41.58 16.28 14.28
CA THR A 250 -40.28 16.84 14.69
C THR A 250 -39.25 15.75 14.98
N VAL A 251 -39.65 14.66 15.67
CA VAL A 251 -38.74 13.54 15.95
C VAL A 251 -38.36 12.80 14.67
N LEU A 252 -39.33 12.53 13.78
CA LEU A 252 -39.06 11.88 12.49
C LEU A 252 -38.15 12.73 11.60
N GLU A 253 -38.39 14.04 11.52
CA GLU A 253 -37.54 14.96 10.77
C GLU A 253 -36.10 14.99 11.32
N ARG A 254 -35.92 15.00 12.65
CA ARG A 254 -34.58 14.90 13.26
C ARG A 254 -33.93 13.54 12.97
N ASN A 255 -34.64 12.44 13.15
CA ASN A 255 -34.08 11.10 12.90
C ASN A 255 -33.72 10.91 11.43
N LYS A 256 -34.55 11.42 10.50
CA LYS A 256 -34.30 11.46 9.06
C LYS A 256 -33.07 12.31 8.74
N TYR A 257 -32.96 13.50 9.33
CA TYR A 257 -31.79 14.36 9.17
C TYR A 257 -30.50 13.65 9.60
N ILE A 258 -30.53 12.90 10.71
CA ILE A 258 -29.37 12.13 11.18
C ILE A 258 -29.04 10.95 10.26
N GLN A 259 -30.07 10.26 9.78
CA GLN A 259 -29.93 9.13 8.88
C GLN A 259 -29.25 9.54 7.57
N GLU A 260 -29.83 10.52 6.86
CA GLU A 260 -29.40 10.93 5.52
C GLU A 260 -28.05 11.67 5.54
N ASN A 261 -27.82 12.56 6.52
CA ASN A 261 -26.62 13.42 6.51
C ASN A 261 -25.41 12.83 7.25
N PHE A 262 -25.60 11.84 8.15
CA PHE A 262 -24.49 11.26 8.92
C PHE A 262 -24.39 9.74 8.77
N ILE A 263 -25.46 8.99 9.05
CA ILE A 263 -25.38 7.52 9.09
C ILE A 263 -25.10 6.96 7.69
N ASP A 264 -25.87 7.36 6.69
CA ASP A 264 -25.73 6.82 5.33
C ASP A 264 -24.36 7.18 4.73
N VAL A 265 -23.87 8.39 5.01
CA VAL A 265 -22.54 8.90 4.60
C VAL A 265 -21.39 8.06 5.19
N VAL A 266 -21.51 7.66 6.46
CA VAL A 266 -20.44 7.01 7.21
C VAL A 266 -20.56 5.47 7.20
N SER A 267 -21.74 4.95 6.87
CA SER A 267 -22.06 3.51 6.92
C SER A 267 -21.13 2.65 6.07
N ASN A 268 -20.65 3.18 4.94
CA ASN A 268 -19.78 2.45 4.03
C ASN A 268 -18.30 2.55 4.43
N GLY A 269 -17.89 1.70 5.38
CA GLY A 269 -16.51 1.62 5.84
C GLY A 269 -15.51 1.28 4.72
N SER A 270 -15.92 0.49 3.72
CA SER A 270 -15.03 0.11 2.61
C SER A 270 -14.66 1.29 1.70
N TYR A 271 -15.64 2.17 1.41
CA TYR A 271 -15.41 3.41 0.67
C TYR A 271 -14.44 4.34 1.39
N LEU A 272 -14.57 4.43 2.72
CA LEU A 272 -13.68 5.21 3.59
C LEU A 272 -12.34 4.50 3.90
N GLY A 273 -12.07 3.36 3.26
CA GLY A 273 -10.84 2.59 3.45
C GLY A 273 -10.62 2.16 4.90
N PHE A 274 -11.69 1.84 5.62
CA PHE A 274 -11.73 1.49 7.04
C PHE A 274 -11.04 2.51 7.97
N GLY A 275 -11.03 3.78 7.56
CA GLY A 275 -10.45 4.91 8.30
C GLY A 275 -9.08 5.37 7.77
N ASP A 276 -8.36 4.52 7.04
CA ASP A 276 -7.04 4.88 6.51
C ASP A 276 -7.14 5.88 5.34
N ALA A 277 -8.13 5.71 4.47
CA ALA A 277 -8.32 6.63 3.34
C ALA A 277 -8.62 8.05 3.84
N VAL A 278 -9.37 8.18 4.93
CA VAL A 278 -9.66 9.46 5.61
C VAL A 278 -8.35 10.15 6.03
N TRP A 279 -7.46 9.45 6.73
CA TRP A 279 -6.16 10.02 7.12
C TRP A 279 -5.27 10.36 5.92
N ARG A 280 -5.27 9.54 4.86
CA ARG A 280 -4.50 9.84 3.64
C ARG A 280 -4.98 11.12 2.97
N VAL A 281 -6.30 11.29 2.84
CA VAL A 281 -6.90 12.50 2.28
C VAL A 281 -6.54 13.71 3.14
N PHE A 282 -6.61 13.59 4.48
CA PHE A 282 -6.20 14.66 5.39
C PHE A 282 -4.78 15.15 5.11
N PHE A 283 -3.79 14.25 5.06
CA PHE A 283 -2.40 14.66 4.79
C PHE A 283 -2.21 15.25 3.39
N GLN A 284 -2.91 14.72 2.38
CA GLN A 284 -2.87 15.26 1.02
C GLN A 284 -3.52 16.64 0.92
N ALA A 285 -4.61 16.89 1.66
CA ALA A 285 -5.25 18.19 1.75
C ALA A 285 -4.32 19.22 2.43
N VAL A 286 -3.61 18.81 3.48
CA VAL A 286 -2.60 19.67 4.14
C VAL A 286 -1.41 19.93 3.22
N GLU A 287 -0.98 18.95 2.44
CA GLU A 287 0.11 19.09 1.46
C GLU A 287 -0.25 20.06 0.33
N ALA A 288 -1.45 19.93 -0.24
CA ALA A 288 -1.95 20.81 -1.30
C ALA A 288 -2.08 22.28 -0.83
N ASN A 289 -2.47 22.50 0.42
CA ASN A 289 -2.70 23.84 1.00
C ASN A 289 -1.60 24.28 1.97
N LYS A 290 -0.39 23.71 1.87
CA LYS A 290 0.71 23.91 2.84
C LYS A 290 1.07 25.38 3.05
N ASN A 291 1.10 26.18 1.98
CA ASN A 291 1.50 27.59 2.05
C ASN A 291 0.52 28.43 2.87
N GLU A 292 -0.76 28.08 2.86
CA GLU A 292 -1.80 28.81 3.60
C GLU A 292 -1.94 28.31 5.04
N LEU A 293 -1.80 26.99 5.24
CA LEU A 293 -1.93 26.37 6.57
C LEU A 293 -0.68 26.49 7.44
N LEU A 294 0.52 26.46 6.84
CA LEU A 294 1.82 26.42 7.52
C LEU A 294 2.77 27.53 7.02
N GLY A 295 2.22 28.58 6.42
CA GLY A 295 2.97 29.76 5.97
C GLY A 295 3.39 30.70 7.10
N GLU A 296 4.05 31.80 6.74
CA GLU A 296 4.57 32.80 7.69
C GLU A 296 3.49 33.48 8.54
N ASN A 297 2.26 33.55 8.03
CA ASN A 297 1.10 34.11 8.74
C ASN A 297 0.61 33.23 9.90
N THR A 298 1.11 32.00 10.02
CA THR A 298 0.75 31.09 11.12
C THR A 298 1.73 31.19 12.27
N LEU A 299 1.24 30.98 13.49
CA LEU A 299 2.08 31.01 14.68
C LEU A 299 3.22 29.99 14.56
N GLU A 300 4.45 30.47 14.77
CA GLU A 300 5.66 29.65 14.66
C GLU A 300 5.60 28.38 15.50
N ALA A 301 5.00 28.46 16.70
CA ALA A 301 4.82 27.31 17.59
C ALA A 301 3.98 26.18 16.96
N VAL A 302 2.94 26.51 16.19
CA VAL A 302 2.08 25.53 15.52
C VAL A 302 2.82 24.88 14.36
N ARG A 303 3.49 25.70 13.55
CA ARG A 303 4.33 25.21 12.44
C ARG A 303 5.43 24.28 12.95
N PHE A 304 6.11 24.69 14.01
CA PHE A 304 7.16 23.91 14.64
C PHE A 304 6.62 22.61 15.27
N ALA A 305 5.47 22.64 15.95
CA ALA A 305 4.85 21.43 16.50
C ALA A 305 4.48 20.43 15.40
N TRP A 306 3.91 20.90 14.29
CA TRP A 306 3.63 20.06 13.11
C TRP A 306 4.91 19.42 12.57
N GLU A 307 5.95 20.22 12.33
CA GLU A 307 7.25 19.73 11.85
C GLU A 307 7.88 18.73 12.82
N ALA A 308 7.81 18.99 14.13
CA ALA A 308 8.34 18.10 15.17
C ALA A 308 7.63 16.74 15.17
N ILE A 309 6.30 16.70 14.99
CA ILE A 309 5.55 15.45 14.84
C ILE A 309 6.01 14.70 13.58
N MET A 310 6.11 15.41 12.45
CA MET A 310 6.49 14.80 11.16
C MET A 310 7.94 14.32 11.11
N GLN A 311 8.80 14.76 12.05
CA GLN A 311 10.19 14.32 12.20
C GLN A 311 10.35 13.11 13.12
N GLU A 312 9.29 12.64 13.78
CA GLU A 312 9.35 11.41 14.57
C GLU A 312 9.59 10.17 13.69
N ASP A 313 10.23 9.14 14.26
CA ASP A 313 10.60 7.93 13.50
C ASP A 313 9.40 7.25 12.84
N VAL A 314 8.25 7.26 13.52
CA VAL A 314 6.96 6.79 13.01
C VAL A 314 5.88 7.72 13.54
N VAL A 315 5.20 8.43 12.63
CA VAL A 315 4.03 9.23 12.97
C VAL A 315 2.85 8.30 13.26
N ARG A 316 2.51 8.15 14.54
CA ARG A 316 1.33 7.39 14.96
C ARG A 316 0.10 8.28 14.90
N LEU A 317 -0.94 7.78 14.25
CA LEU A 317 -2.22 8.46 14.16
C LEU A 317 -2.90 8.41 15.54
N PRO A 318 -3.44 9.55 16.02
CA PRO A 318 -3.97 9.62 17.37
C PRO A 318 -5.33 8.90 17.46
N ASP A 319 -5.62 8.39 18.66
CA ASP A 319 -6.97 7.99 19.01
C ASP A 319 -7.86 9.23 19.15
N VAL A 320 -9.09 9.13 18.67
CA VAL A 320 -10.06 10.23 18.60
C VAL A 320 -11.37 9.85 19.27
N THR A 321 -12.11 10.84 19.74
CA THR A 321 -13.49 10.67 20.24
C THR A 321 -14.50 10.64 19.09
N ALA A 322 -15.68 10.06 19.29
CA ALA A 322 -16.71 9.91 18.23
C ALA A 322 -17.03 11.22 17.46
N PRO A 323 -17.27 12.38 18.10
CA PRO A 323 -17.55 13.62 17.37
C PRO A 323 -16.36 14.10 16.51
N VAL A 324 -15.13 13.85 16.99
CA VAL A 324 -13.90 14.19 16.26
C VAL A 324 -13.69 13.24 15.08
N ALA A 325 -13.97 11.94 15.25
CA ALA A 325 -13.93 10.97 14.16
C ALA A 325 -14.93 11.33 13.06
N LEU A 326 -16.16 11.73 13.43
CA LEU A 326 -17.16 12.22 12.50
C LEU A 326 -16.69 13.49 11.78
N PHE A 327 -16.20 14.49 12.53
CA PHE A 327 -15.70 15.74 11.97
C PHE A 327 -14.55 15.49 10.98
N LEU A 328 -13.54 14.71 11.37
CA LEU A 328 -12.43 14.31 10.50
C LEU A 328 -12.93 13.63 9.22
N THR A 329 -13.89 12.70 9.34
CA THR A 329 -14.45 11.98 8.19
C THR A 329 -15.16 12.93 7.22
N LEU A 330 -16.03 13.80 7.72
CA LEU A 330 -16.80 14.74 6.90
C LEU A 330 -15.88 15.76 6.21
N VAL A 331 -14.90 16.34 6.92
CA VAL A 331 -13.94 17.28 6.32
C VAL A 331 -13.12 16.62 5.23
N CYS A 332 -12.67 15.38 5.44
CA CYS A 332 -11.93 14.66 4.40
C CYS A 332 -12.82 14.30 3.21
N ILE A 333 -14.11 14.05 3.39
CA ILE A 333 -15.03 13.86 2.26
C ILE A 333 -15.14 15.14 1.43
N ASP A 334 -15.30 16.30 2.06
CA ASP A 334 -15.34 17.60 1.35
C ASP A 334 -14.02 17.90 0.61
N GLU A 335 -12.88 17.75 1.28
CA GLU A 335 -11.56 18.00 0.67
C GLU A 335 -11.21 17.00 -0.44
N SER A 336 -11.64 15.73 -0.30
CA SER A 336 -11.43 14.73 -1.35
C SER A 336 -12.09 15.12 -2.67
N GLY A 337 -13.25 15.78 -2.64
CA GLY A 337 -13.92 16.28 -3.85
C GLY A 337 -13.13 17.38 -4.57
N ARG A 338 -12.26 18.11 -3.86
CA ARG A 338 -11.39 19.15 -4.42
C ARG A 338 -10.06 18.62 -4.94
N LEU A 339 -9.52 17.60 -4.29
CA LEU A 339 -8.21 17.02 -4.63
C LEU A 339 -8.25 16.08 -5.85
N VAL A 340 -9.41 15.50 -6.13
CA VAL A 340 -9.59 14.47 -7.16
C VAL A 340 -9.81 15.09 -8.55
N SER A 341 -9.41 14.37 -9.61
CA SER A 341 -9.62 14.76 -11.01
C SER A 341 -11.10 14.82 -11.39
N ASP A 342 -11.45 15.63 -12.40
CA ASP A 342 -12.84 15.87 -12.80
C ASP A 342 -13.65 14.59 -13.09
N GLU A 343 -13.02 13.56 -13.66
CA GLU A 343 -13.64 12.26 -13.97
C GLU A 343 -14.11 11.49 -12.71
N LEU A 344 -13.41 11.64 -11.58
CA LEU A 344 -13.63 10.87 -10.34
C LEU A 344 -14.28 11.73 -9.23
N LYS A 345 -14.70 12.95 -9.57
CA LYS A 345 -15.39 13.85 -8.62
C LYS A 345 -16.73 13.30 -8.18
N GLU A 346 -17.51 12.77 -9.11
CA GLU A 346 -18.86 12.28 -8.85
C GLU A 346 -18.89 10.82 -8.37
N LEU A 347 -18.10 9.95 -9.00
CA LEU A 347 -18.12 8.51 -8.77
C LEU A 347 -16.69 7.99 -8.52
N SER A 348 -16.50 7.24 -7.44
CA SER A 348 -15.24 6.56 -7.17
C SER A 348 -15.45 5.26 -6.41
N LEU A 349 -14.45 4.36 -6.45
CA LEU A 349 -14.48 3.10 -5.68
C LEU A 349 -14.13 3.34 -4.20
N THR A 350 -13.15 4.21 -3.96
CA THR A 350 -12.69 4.61 -2.62
C THR A 350 -12.57 6.13 -2.52
N LEU A 351 -12.53 6.63 -1.28
CA LEU A 351 -12.39 8.06 -1.00
C LEU A 351 -11.08 8.65 -1.54
N ASP A 352 -9.99 7.89 -1.43
CA ASP A 352 -8.63 8.27 -1.80
C ASP A 352 -8.26 7.95 -3.27
N ASP A 353 -9.25 7.49 -4.05
CA ASP A 353 -9.06 7.19 -5.46
C ASP A 353 -8.71 8.45 -6.28
N GLY A 354 -7.69 8.36 -7.13
CA GLY A 354 -7.21 9.49 -7.93
C GLY A 354 -6.40 10.55 -7.16
N ILE A 355 -6.30 10.49 -5.83
CA ILE A 355 -5.54 11.49 -5.04
C ILE A 355 -4.02 11.23 -5.13
N LYS A 356 -3.60 9.96 -5.13
CA LYS A 356 -2.19 9.61 -5.36
C LYS A 356 -1.92 9.48 -6.86
N ARG A 357 -1.06 10.36 -7.40
CA ARG A 357 -0.57 10.29 -8.79
C ARG A 357 0.08 8.96 -9.18
N ASN A 358 0.62 8.21 -8.21
CA ASN A 358 1.35 6.96 -8.44
C ASN A 358 0.76 5.77 -7.68
N SER A 359 -0.56 5.70 -7.49
CA SER A 359 -1.12 4.39 -7.11
C SER A 359 -0.98 3.49 -8.33
N SER A 360 0.02 2.63 -8.33
CA SER A 360 0.09 1.46 -9.21
C SER A 360 -1.03 0.51 -8.78
N LYS A 361 -2.28 0.96 -8.85
CA LYS A 361 -3.41 0.05 -8.99
C LYS A 361 -3.02 -0.79 -10.19
N TRP A 362 -3.14 -2.10 -10.03
CA TRP A 362 -2.96 -3.06 -11.08
C TRP A 362 -4.04 -2.78 -12.14
N GLN A 363 -3.86 -1.72 -12.93
CA GLN A 363 -4.57 -1.44 -14.16
C GLN A 363 -3.98 -2.37 -15.23
N GLN A 364 -4.00 -3.66 -14.93
CA GLN A 364 -4.21 -4.63 -15.98
C GLN A 364 -5.62 -4.33 -16.51
N GLY A 365 -5.80 -4.31 -17.83
CA GLY A 365 -7.05 -3.94 -18.49
C GLY A 365 -8.27 -4.66 -17.90
N VAL A 366 -9.48 -4.19 -18.25
CA VAL A 366 -10.79 -4.66 -17.74
C VAL A 366 -10.71 -6.11 -17.22
N SER A 367 -10.60 -6.25 -15.90
CA SER A 367 -10.38 -7.57 -15.31
C SER A 367 -11.66 -8.38 -15.43
N LEU A 368 -11.60 -9.43 -16.24
CA LEU A 368 -12.73 -10.34 -16.40
C LEU A 368 -12.98 -11.17 -15.14
N ASN A 369 -12.10 -11.17 -14.14
CA ASN A 369 -12.19 -12.02 -12.94
C ASN A 369 -13.50 -11.85 -12.15
N LEU A 370 -14.13 -10.67 -12.23
CA LEU A 370 -15.41 -10.38 -11.58
C LEU A 370 -16.61 -11.02 -12.31
N LEU A 371 -16.44 -11.44 -13.56
CA LEU A 371 -17.51 -11.98 -14.39
C LEU A 371 -17.80 -13.45 -14.05
N ASN A 372 -19.07 -13.84 -14.18
CA ASN A 372 -19.49 -15.22 -13.95
C ASN A 372 -18.72 -16.19 -14.89
N PRO A 373 -18.07 -17.24 -14.35
CA PRO A 373 -17.29 -18.17 -15.15
C PRO A 373 -18.12 -18.88 -16.22
N VAL A 374 -19.43 -19.05 -16.04
CA VAL A 374 -20.30 -19.69 -17.05
C VAL A 374 -20.37 -18.86 -18.34
N VAL A 375 -20.44 -17.54 -18.22
CA VAL A 375 -20.50 -16.63 -19.38
C VAL A 375 -19.18 -16.70 -20.14
N LYS A 376 -18.05 -16.61 -19.43
CA LYS A 376 -16.72 -16.77 -20.03
C LYS A 376 -16.57 -18.10 -20.75
N ARG A 377 -17.00 -19.21 -20.13
CA ARG A 377 -16.91 -20.56 -20.73
C ARG A 377 -17.71 -20.69 -22.01
N ARG A 378 -18.94 -20.16 -22.03
CA ARG A 378 -19.80 -20.18 -23.22
C ARG A 378 -19.19 -19.35 -24.35
N PHE A 379 -18.68 -18.17 -24.02
CA PHE A 379 -17.97 -17.33 -24.98
C PHE A 379 -16.75 -18.05 -25.55
N VAL A 380 -15.84 -18.52 -24.68
CA VAL A 380 -14.62 -19.25 -25.07
C VAL A 380 -14.96 -20.46 -25.94
N ALA A 381 -15.94 -21.27 -25.54
CA ALA A 381 -16.32 -22.47 -26.28
C ALA A 381 -16.89 -22.16 -27.68
N LYS A 382 -17.70 -21.09 -27.78
CA LYS A 382 -18.28 -20.63 -29.05
C LYS A 382 -17.20 -20.04 -29.97
N THR A 383 -16.28 -19.23 -29.43
CA THR A 383 -15.26 -18.57 -30.25
C THR A 383 -14.19 -19.55 -30.72
N LEU A 384 -13.75 -20.46 -29.85
CA LEU A 384 -12.80 -21.51 -30.22
C LEU A 384 -13.36 -22.49 -31.25
N SER A 385 -14.65 -22.85 -31.16
CA SER A 385 -15.26 -23.78 -32.12
C SER A 385 -15.33 -23.17 -33.52
N VAL A 386 -15.61 -21.86 -33.63
CA VAL A 386 -15.60 -21.13 -34.91
C VAL A 386 -14.18 -21.01 -35.46
N MET A 387 -13.20 -20.61 -34.64
CA MET A 387 -11.81 -20.45 -35.09
C MET A 387 -11.21 -21.75 -35.61
N LEU A 388 -11.39 -22.87 -34.89
CA LEU A 388 -10.84 -24.17 -35.29
C LEU A 388 -11.53 -24.77 -36.52
N GLN A 389 -12.74 -24.32 -36.88
CA GLN A 389 -13.48 -24.79 -38.06
C GLN A 389 -13.16 -24.00 -39.33
N VAL A 390 -12.85 -22.70 -39.23
CA VAL A 390 -12.81 -21.79 -40.38
C VAL A 390 -11.39 -21.34 -40.74
N GLU A 391 -10.52 -21.12 -39.75
CA GLU A 391 -9.20 -20.55 -39.98
C GLU A 391 -8.11 -21.63 -40.05
N SER A 392 -7.15 -21.43 -40.94
CA SER A 392 -5.97 -22.27 -41.07
C SER A 392 -4.68 -21.45 -40.86
N SER A 393 -4.65 -20.72 -39.74
CA SER A 393 -3.49 -19.94 -39.31
C SER A 393 -2.75 -20.67 -38.19
N ASN A 394 -1.41 -20.67 -38.20
CA ASN A 394 -0.59 -21.26 -37.12
C ASN A 394 -0.54 -20.38 -35.85
N ALA A 395 -1.47 -19.44 -35.69
CA ALA A 395 -1.42 -18.42 -34.65
C ALA A 395 -1.86 -18.98 -33.28
N LEU A 396 -2.97 -19.72 -33.25
CA LEU A 396 -3.52 -20.31 -32.02
C LEU A 396 -2.57 -21.37 -31.45
N SER A 397 -2.08 -22.29 -32.29
CA SER A 397 -1.11 -23.30 -31.86
C SER A 397 0.20 -22.71 -31.33
N LYS A 398 0.70 -21.61 -31.91
CA LYS A 398 1.92 -20.93 -31.43
C LYS A 398 1.71 -20.27 -30.07
N ILE A 399 0.61 -19.54 -29.87
CA ILE A 399 0.32 -18.87 -28.59
C ILE A 399 0.06 -19.91 -27.49
N LEU A 400 -0.67 -20.99 -27.78
CA LEU A 400 -0.85 -22.09 -26.82
C LEU A 400 0.49 -22.69 -26.36
N ARG A 401 1.49 -22.75 -27.24
CA ARG A 401 2.85 -23.21 -26.90
C ARG A 401 3.57 -22.22 -25.99
N GLU A 402 3.46 -20.92 -26.26
CA GLU A 402 4.06 -19.86 -25.43
C GLU A 402 3.48 -19.86 -24.01
N TYR A 403 2.20 -20.22 -23.86
CA TYR A 403 1.53 -20.40 -22.58
C TYR A 403 1.77 -21.77 -21.90
N GLY A 404 2.63 -22.63 -22.46
CA GLY A 404 2.99 -23.93 -21.90
C GLY A 404 1.97 -25.05 -22.12
N LEU A 405 0.92 -24.82 -22.92
CA LEU A 405 -0.10 -25.81 -23.27
C LEU A 405 0.32 -26.62 -24.49
N HIS A 406 1.40 -27.40 -24.36
CA HIS A 406 2.05 -28.11 -25.47
C HIS A 406 1.16 -29.16 -26.16
N ASP A 407 0.39 -29.93 -25.39
CA ASP A 407 -0.48 -30.97 -25.94
C ASP A 407 -1.63 -30.35 -26.74
N LEU A 408 -2.26 -29.30 -26.19
CA LEU A 408 -3.33 -28.55 -26.86
C LEU A 408 -2.81 -27.75 -28.06
N SER A 409 -1.59 -27.20 -27.97
CA SER A 409 -0.91 -26.57 -29.11
C SER A 409 -0.71 -27.56 -30.26
N ARG A 410 -0.28 -28.78 -29.94
CA ARG A 410 -0.10 -29.85 -30.93
C ARG A 410 -1.45 -30.25 -31.55
N GLU A 411 -2.49 -30.45 -30.74
CA GLU A 411 -3.82 -30.79 -31.25
C GLU A 411 -4.44 -29.66 -32.08
N ALA A 412 -4.29 -28.40 -31.67
CA ALA A 412 -4.73 -27.23 -32.44
C ALA A 412 -3.99 -27.13 -33.78
N SER A 413 -2.65 -27.32 -33.78
CA SER A 413 -1.86 -27.33 -35.03
C SER A 413 -2.27 -28.46 -35.97
N LEU A 414 -2.69 -29.61 -35.42
CA LEU A 414 -3.19 -30.73 -36.21
C LEU A 414 -4.56 -30.39 -36.83
N CYS A 415 -5.45 -29.72 -36.09
CA CYS A 415 -6.73 -29.24 -36.64
C CYS A 415 -6.52 -28.17 -37.72
N GLU A 416 -5.62 -27.20 -37.50
CA GLU A 416 -5.21 -26.19 -38.48
C GLU A 416 -4.65 -26.84 -39.75
N ALA A 417 -3.81 -27.87 -39.62
CA ALA A 417 -3.27 -28.62 -40.76
C ALA A 417 -4.35 -29.46 -41.48
N MET A 418 -5.31 -30.03 -40.75
CA MET A 418 -6.45 -30.74 -41.33
C MET A 418 -7.36 -29.81 -42.14
N ASN A 419 -7.42 -28.50 -41.84
CA ASN A 419 -8.14 -27.51 -42.65
C ASN A 419 -7.45 -27.21 -44.00
N ASN A 420 -6.14 -27.42 -44.10
CA ASN A 420 -5.32 -27.10 -45.28
C ASN A 420 -4.89 -28.31 -46.12
N ASN A 421 -5.44 -29.50 -45.87
CA ASN A 421 -4.85 -30.73 -46.38
C ASN A 421 -5.33 -31.14 -47.78
N GLU A 422 -5.08 -30.27 -48.76
CA GLU A 422 -5.43 -30.52 -50.17
C GLU A 422 -4.64 -31.71 -50.76
N LYS A 423 -3.40 -31.92 -50.31
CA LYS A 423 -2.53 -33.01 -50.80
C LYS A 423 -3.00 -34.40 -50.37
N LEU A 424 -3.46 -34.57 -49.13
CA LEU A 424 -4.03 -35.86 -48.71
C LEU A 424 -5.30 -36.22 -49.49
N LEU A 425 -6.12 -35.22 -49.83
CA LEU A 425 -7.31 -35.45 -50.64
C LEU A 425 -6.95 -35.89 -52.07
N GLU A 426 -5.83 -35.40 -52.61
CA GLU A 426 -5.30 -35.82 -53.91
C GLU A 426 -4.67 -37.22 -53.86
N ASP A 427 -3.92 -37.52 -52.80
CA ASP A 427 -3.28 -38.82 -52.57
C ASP A 427 -4.32 -39.95 -52.40
N ASP A 428 -5.42 -39.71 -51.66
CA ASP A 428 -6.49 -40.70 -51.45
C ASP A 428 -7.13 -41.19 -52.77
N ILE A 429 -7.05 -40.38 -53.83
CA ILE A 429 -7.70 -40.64 -55.11
C ILE A 429 -6.68 -41.00 -56.20
N ALA A 430 -5.37 -40.84 -55.93
CA ALA A 430 -4.32 -41.00 -56.95
C ALA A 430 -4.36 -42.36 -57.67
N ASP A 431 -4.77 -43.41 -56.96
CA ASP A 431 -4.96 -44.78 -57.49
C ASP A 431 -6.33 -44.97 -58.14
N ALA A 432 -7.39 -44.41 -57.55
CA ALA A 432 -8.76 -44.49 -58.08
C ALA A 432 -8.94 -43.70 -59.40
N VAL A 433 -8.09 -42.70 -59.66
CA VAL A 433 -8.11 -41.92 -60.91
C VAL A 433 -7.60 -42.73 -62.09
N SER A 434 -6.76 -43.74 -61.90
CA SER A 434 -6.16 -44.54 -62.99
C SER A 434 -7.20 -45.12 -63.96
N ARG A 435 -8.44 -45.37 -63.50
CA ARG A 435 -9.54 -45.90 -64.31
C ARG A 435 -10.22 -44.87 -65.22
N PHE A 436 -9.93 -43.57 -65.06
CA PHE A 436 -10.46 -42.47 -65.91
C PHE A 436 -9.78 -42.35 -67.29
N GLU A 437 -8.88 -43.27 -67.65
CA GLU A 437 -8.19 -43.31 -68.95
C GLU A 437 -9.18 -43.51 -70.12
N SER A 438 -10.29 -44.23 -69.91
CA SER A 438 -11.30 -44.51 -70.94
C SER A 438 -12.19 -43.28 -71.25
N LYS A 439 -11.84 -42.54 -72.31
CA LYS A 439 -12.58 -41.34 -72.79
C LYS A 439 -14.08 -41.60 -73.01
N SER A 440 -14.47 -42.78 -73.49
CA SER A 440 -15.90 -43.08 -73.75
C SER A 440 -16.72 -43.28 -72.49
N GLU A 441 -16.13 -43.86 -71.44
CA GLU A 441 -16.83 -44.18 -70.19
C GLU A 441 -16.95 -42.93 -69.30
N VAL A 442 -15.90 -42.11 -69.23
CA VAL A 442 -15.94 -40.85 -68.49
C VAL A 442 -16.97 -39.89 -69.07
N LYS A 443 -17.14 -39.86 -70.40
CA LYS A 443 -18.23 -39.09 -71.04
C LYS A 443 -19.61 -39.54 -70.57
N THR A 444 -19.86 -40.84 -70.48
CA THR A 444 -21.16 -41.34 -70.01
C THR A 444 -21.41 -40.95 -68.56
N LEU A 445 -20.40 -41.09 -67.70
CA LEU A 445 -20.47 -40.71 -66.28
C LEU A 445 -20.73 -39.21 -66.11
N LEU A 446 -19.95 -38.35 -66.76
CA LEU A 446 -20.10 -36.89 -66.67
C LEU A 446 -21.39 -36.39 -67.31
N SER A 447 -21.84 -37.01 -68.41
CA SER A 447 -23.13 -36.67 -69.04
C SER A 447 -24.32 -36.89 -68.12
N SER A 448 -24.27 -37.96 -67.31
CA SER A 448 -25.32 -38.30 -66.37
C SER A 448 -25.25 -37.48 -65.08
N LEU A 449 -24.04 -37.19 -64.60
CA LEU A 449 -23.84 -36.28 -63.45
C LEU A 449 -24.29 -34.85 -63.79
N MET A 450 -24.02 -34.36 -65.00
CA MET A 450 -24.51 -33.07 -65.49
C MET A 450 -26.02 -33.04 -65.74
N GLY A 451 -26.62 -34.19 -66.06
CA GLY A 451 -28.07 -34.38 -66.21
C GLY A 451 -28.82 -34.66 -64.90
N GLY A 452 -28.11 -34.82 -63.78
CA GLY A 452 -28.68 -35.12 -62.47
C GLY A 452 -29.35 -33.92 -61.79
N THR A 453 -30.04 -34.18 -60.67
CA THR A 453 -30.78 -33.16 -59.90
C THR A 453 -29.92 -32.34 -58.92
N ASP A 454 -28.66 -32.71 -58.70
CA ASP A 454 -27.77 -32.06 -57.73
C ASP A 454 -27.11 -30.81 -58.35
N VAL A 455 -27.49 -29.62 -57.87
CA VAL A 455 -27.01 -28.33 -58.42
C VAL A 455 -25.54 -28.10 -58.09
N ALA A 456 -25.10 -28.44 -56.87
CA ALA A 456 -23.74 -28.17 -56.40
C ALA A 456 -22.70 -29.00 -57.18
N VAL A 457 -23.02 -30.27 -57.45
CA VAL A 457 -22.19 -31.17 -58.26
C VAL A 457 -22.07 -30.67 -59.70
N ARG A 458 -23.13 -30.09 -60.27
CA ARG A 458 -23.10 -29.53 -61.63
C ARG A 458 -22.24 -28.28 -61.72
N GLU A 459 -22.31 -27.39 -60.72
CA GLU A 459 -21.50 -26.18 -60.67
C GLU A 459 -20.01 -26.49 -60.51
N THR A 460 -19.64 -27.47 -59.67
CA THR A 460 -18.25 -27.85 -59.46
C THR A 460 -17.67 -28.56 -60.68
N ILE A 461 -18.42 -29.47 -61.31
CA ILE A 461 -18.01 -30.09 -62.59
C ILE A 461 -17.87 -29.05 -63.70
N ALA A 462 -18.81 -28.09 -63.82
CA ALA A 462 -18.75 -27.03 -64.81
C ALA A 462 -17.54 -26.10 -64.58
N LYS A 463 -17.21 -25.79 -63.32
CA LYS A 463 -16.04 -24.98 -62.95
C LYS A 463 -14.72 -25.69 -63.27
N ILE A 464 -14.62 -27.00 -63.01
CA ILE A 464 -13.41 -27.80 -63.27
C ILE A 464 -13.17 -28.00 -64.76
N LEU A 465 -14.24 -28.21 -65.55
CA LEU A 465 -14.15 -28.47 -66.99
C LEU A 465 -14.34 -27.21 -67.87
N GLY A 466 -14.54 -26.04 -67.27
CA GLY A 466 -14.69 -24.76 -68.00
C GLY A 466 -15.98 -24.65 -68.84
N ILE A 467 -17.07 -25.29 -68.42
CA ILE A 467 -18.34 -25.34 -69.16
C ILE A 467 -19.21 -24.12 -68.81
N THR A 468 -19.62 -23.36 -69.81
CA THR A 468 -20.41 -22.12 -69.63
C THR A 468 -21.93 -22.30 -69.78
N SER A 469 -22.42 -23.46 -70.24
CA SER A 469 -23.86 -23.73 -70.47
C SER A 469 -24.31 -25.13 -69.99
N PHE A 470 -25.50 -25.21 -69.36
CA PHE A 470 -26.00 -26.42 -68.69
C PHE A 470 -27.02 -27.25 -69.50
N THR A 471 -27.43 -26.80 -70.69
CA THR A 471 -28.63 -27.34 -71.37
C THR A 471 -28.35 -28.27 -72.54
N SER A 472 -27.12 -28.30 -73.08
CA SER A 472 -26.65 -29.39 -73.95
C SER A 472 -25.12 -29.35 -74.09
N VAL A 473 -24.42 -30.27 -73.41
CA VAL A 473 -22.95 -30.31 -73.42
C VAL A 473 -22.47 -31.18 -74.57
N ASN A 474 -21.78 -30.58 -75.55
CA ASN A 474 -21.05 -31.35 -76.55
C ASN A 474 -19.74 -31.87 -75.93
N TRP A 475 -19.79 -33.08 -75.39
CA TRP A 475 -18.66 -33.71 -74.70
C TRP A 475 -17.44 -33.95 -75.59
N ASP A 476 -17.58 -34.00 -76.91
CA ASP A 476 -16.43 -34.10 -77.82
C ASP A 476 -15.65 -32.79 -77.90
N ALA A 477 -16.36 -31.65 -77.93
CA ALA A 477 -15.74 -30.33 -77.89
C ALA A 477 -15.11 -30.02 -76.53
N VAL A 478 -15.80 -30.38 -75.43
CA VAL A 478 -15.28 -30.19 -74.06
C VAL A 478 -14.05 -31.07 -73.80
N MET A 479 -14.07 -32.34 -74.20
CA MET A 479 -12.90 -33.22 -74.01
C MET A 479 -11.69 -32.83 -74.88
N GLN A 480 -11.91 -32.11 -75.99
CA GLN A 480 -10.85 -31.51 -76.79
C GLN A 480 -10.37 -30.18 -76.19
N SER A 481 -11.27 -29.31 -75.72
CA SER A 481 -10.87 -28.01 -75.15
C SER A 481 -10.07 -28.13 -73.86
N VAL A 482 -10.26 -29.22 -73.11
CA VAL A 482 -9.54 -29.48 -71.86
C VAL A 482 -8.35 -30.45 -72.08
N ASP A 483 -8.05 -30.84 -73.33
CA ASP A 483 -6.96 -31.76 -73.70
C ASP A 483 -6.93 -33.04 -72.83
N TRP A 484 -8.07 -33.75 -72.78
CA TRP A 484 -8.22 -34.93 -71.92
C TRP A 484 -7.12 -35.98 -72.14
N SER A 485 -6.69 -36.21 -73.37
CA SER A 485 -5.67 -37.21 -73.69
C SER A 485 -4.33 -36.99 -73.00
N SER A 486 -3.95 -35.75 -72.70
CA SER A 486 -2.70 -35.43 -71.98
C SER A 486 -2.92 -35.13 -70.49
N ASN A 487 -4.11 -34.68 -70.09
CA ASN A 487 -4.37 -34.15 -68.74
C ASN A 487 -5.45 -34.92 -67.95
N TRP A 488 -5.95 -36.05 -68.44
CA TRP A 488 -7.03 -36.82 -67.80
C TRP A 488 -6.77 -37.12 -66.32
N ARG A 489 -5.52 -37.39 -65.94
CA ARG A 489 -5.14 -37.70 -64.56
C ARG A 489 -5.31 -36.48 -63.63
N GLN A 490 -4.92 -35.29 -64.08
CA GLN A 490 -5.07 -34.06 -63.30
C GLN A 490 -6.54 -33.65 -63.16
N LEU A 491 -7.32 -33.81 -64.23
CA LEU A 491 -8.75 -33.49 -64.24
C LEU A 491 -9.58 -34.50 -63.44
N GLY A 492 -9.25 -35.79 -63.51
CA GLY A 492 -9.87 -36.82 -62.69
C GLY A 492 -9.58 -36.62 -61.20
N ILE A 493 -8.36 -36.22 -60.84
CA ILE A 493 -8.00 -35.83 -59.47
C ILE A 493 -8.84 -34.63 -59.04
N ALA A 494 -8.92 -33.57 -59.87
CA ALA A 494 -9.71 -32.38 -59.55
C ALA A 494 -11.21 -32.67 -59.36
N LEU A 495 -11.78 -33.57 -60.16
CA LEU A 495 -13.19 -33.96 -60.08
C LEU A 495 -13.49 -34.77 -58.81
N LEU A 496 -12.70 -35.80 -58.52
CA LEU A 496 -12.94 -36.67 -57.36
C LEU A 496 -12.48 -36.03 -56.05
N ARG A 497 -11.59 -35.02 -56.10
CA ARG A 497 -11.11 -34.25 -54.95
C ARG A 497 -12.26 -33.61 -54.17
N ASP A 498 -13.32 -33.19 -54.85
CA ASP A 498 -14.54 -32.73 -54.20
C ASP A 498 -15.37 -33.91 -53.68
N GLN A 499 -15.64 -33.93 -52.37
CA GLN A 499 -16.41 -34.98 -51.71
C GLN A 499 -17.83 -35.13 -52.28
N MET A 500 -18.47 -34.02 -52.66
CA MET A 500 -19.84 -34.06 -53.20
C MET A 500 -19.86 -34.73 -54.56
N VAL A 501 -18.85 -34.44 -55.40
CA VAL A 501 -18.69 -35.07 -56.71
C VAL A 501 -18.31 -36.55 -56.55
N LEU A 502 -17.41 -36.89 -55.63
CA LEU A 502 -17.03 -38.29 -55.32
C LEU A 502 -18.24 -39.15 -54.93
N VAL A 503 -19.09 -38.65 -54.01
CA VAL A 503 -20.31 -39.36 -53.56
C VAL A 503 -21.31 -39.52 -54.71
N ALA A 504 -21.46 -38.50 -55.55
CA ALA A 504 -22.34 -38.55 -56.72
C ALA A 504 -21.85 -39.56 -57.77
N VAL A 505 -20.53 -39.62 -58.02
CA VAL A 505 -19.86 -40.59 -58.90
C VAL A 505 -20.08 -42.01 -58.39
N HIS A 506 -19.83 -42.28 -57.10
CA HIS A 506 -20.05 -43.59 -56.49
C HIS A 506 -21.52 -44.03 -56.60
N LYS A 507 -22.47 -43.16 -56.23
CA LYS A 507 -23.91 -43.43 -56.33
C LYS A 507 -24.32 -43.78 -57.76
N HIS A 508 -23.77 -43.06 -58.74
CA HIS A 508 -24.07 -43.32 -60.14
C HIS A 508 -23.51 -44.67 -60.61
N ILE A 509 -22.26 -44.99 -60.26
CA ILE A 509 -21.62 -46.27 -60.61
C ILE A 509 -22.40 -47.44 -59.99
N LYS A 510 -22.76 -47.35 -58.70
CA LYS A 510 -23.56 -48.37 -58.00
C LYS A 510 -24.92 -48.63 -58.66
N ASN A 511 -25.59 -47.59 -59.13
CA ASN A 511 -26.87 -47.71 -59.84
C ASN A 511 -26.72 -48.34 -61.24
N ALA A 512 -25.55 -48.22 -61.88
CA ALA A 512 -25.30 -48.71 -63.23
C ALA A 512 -24.90 -50.19 -63.29
N ILE A 513 -24.32 -50.75 -62.22
CA ILE A 513 -23.81 -52.15 -62.15
C ILE A 513 -24.92 -53.21 -62.34
N GLY A 514 -26.21 -52.86 -62.18
CA GLY A 514 -27.36 -53.76 -62.37
C GLY A 514 -27.93 -53.83 -63.80
N ALA A 515 -27.45 -53.01 -64.75
CA ALA A 515 -27.96 -53.00 -66.12
C ALA A 515 -27.27 -54.07 -66.99
N LYS A 516 -28.04 -55.01 -67.56
CA LYS A 516 -27.51 -56.08 -68.43
C LYS A 516 -26.72 -55.51 -69.61
N GLY A 517 -25.42 -55.80 -69.69
CA GLY A 517 -24.61 -55.62 -70.90
C GLY A 517 -23.41 -54.67 -70.84
N VAL A 518 -22.96 -54.23 -69.66
CA VAL A 518 -21.80 -53.33 -69.55
C VAL A 518 -20.71 -53.95 -68.67
N SER A 519 -19.78 -54.70 -69.26
CA SER A 519 -18.49 -54.99 -68.62
C SER A 519 -17.45 -54.02 -69.18
N LYS A 520 -17.20 -52.93 -68.44
CA LYS A 520 -16.18 -51.93 -68.79
C LYS A 520 -15.51 -51.35 -67.54
N HIS A 521 -14.31 -50.82 -67.73
CA HIS A 521 -13.27 -50.58 -66.73
C HIS A 521 -13.69 -49.69 -65.53
N LEU A 522 -14.62 -48.74 -65.74
CA LEU A 522 -15.16 -47.83 -64.71
C LEU A 522 -16.43 -48.33 -63.99
N PHE A 523 -17.23 -49.21 -64.61
CA PHE A 523 -18.52 -49.66 -64.05
C PHE A 523 -18.41 -51.06 -63.45
N THR A 524 -17.46 -51.24 -62.53
CA THR A 524 -17.19 -52.52 -61.85
C THR A 524 -17.50 -52.44 -60.37
N GLU A 525 -17.97 -53.54 -59.79
CA GLU A 525 -18.23 -53.66 -58.33
C GLU A 525 -16.97 -53.36 -57.51
N ALA A 526 -15.80 -53.85 -57.93
CA ALA A 526 -14.51 -53.54 -57.31
C ALA A 526 -14.16 -52.03 -57.27
N TYR A 527 -14.57 -51.25 -58.28
CA TYR A 527 -14.33 -49.81 -58.29
C TYR A 527 -15.32 -49.04 -57.41
N ALA A 528 -16.56 -49.53 -57.32
CA ALA A 528 -17.54 -48.97 -56.39
C ALA A 528 -17.12 -49.18 -54.93
N GLU A 529 -16.54 -50.35 -54.61
CA GLU A 529 -15.93 -50.62 -53.30
C GLU A 529 -14.72 -49.71 -53.04
N GLU A 530 -13.80 -49.54 -53.99
CA GLU A 530 -12.67 -48.60 -53.86
C GLU A 530 -13.14 -47.15 -53.60
N LEU A 531 -14.17 -46.68 -54.32
CA LEU A 531 -14.73 -45.34 -54.08
C LEU A 531 -15.49 -45.23 -52.74
N GLN A 532 -16.18 -46.30 -52.32
CA GLN A 532 -16.86 -46.37 -51.04
C GLN A 532 -15.86 -46.36 -49.87
N ASP A 533 -14.72 -47.04 -50.01
CA ASP A 533 -13.63 -47.02 -49.04
C ASP A 533 -13.03 -45.61 -48.90
N ILE A 534 -12.82 -44.89 -50.01
CA ILE A 534 -12.36 -43.49 -49.99
C ILE A 534 -13.39 -42.58 -49.30
N ILE A 535 -14.68 -42.74 -49.60
CA ILE A 535 -15.75 -41.98 -48.93
C ILE A 535 -15.76 -42.25 -47.43
N HIS A 536 -15.65 -43.52 -47.03
CA HIS A 536 -15.64 -43.91 -45.62
C HIS A 536 -14.43 -43.35 -44.88
N ILE A 537 -13.23 -43.44 -45.46
CA ILE A 537 -12.00 -42.86 -44.91
C ILE A 537 -12.14 -41.33 -44.71
N ARG A 538 -12.79 -40.64 -45.65
CA ARG A 538 -13.03 -39.19 -45.53
C ARG A 538 -14.04 -38.85 -44.44
N GLU A 539 -15.12 -39.61 -44.33
CA GLU A 539 -16.11 -39.46 -43.25
C GLU A 539 -15.49 -39.70 -41.87
N GLU A 540 -14.66 -40.74 -41.71
CA GLU A 540 -13.92 -41.03 -40.48
C GLU A 540 -12.96 -39.88 -40.11
N ARG A 541 -12.27 -39.29 -41.09
CA ARG A 541 -11.39 -38.13 -40.87
C ARG A 541 -12.15 -36.89 -40.42
N GLU A 542 -13.34 -36.62 -41.00
CA GLU A 542 -14.19 -35.52 -40.54
C GLU A 542 -14.75 -35.75 -39.13
N GLN A 543 -15.14 -36.98 -38.79
CA GLN A 543 -15.56 -37.34 -37.44
C GLN A 543 -14.41 -37.17 -36.43
N SER A 544 -13.20 -37.63 -36.79
CA SER A 544 -11.98 -37.44 -35.99
C SER A 544 -11.68 -35.95 -35.76
N LYS A 545 -11.87 -35.11 -36.79
CA LYS A 545 -11.72 -33.66 -36.69
C LYS A 545 -12.71 -33.06 -35.69
N LYS A 546 -14.00 -33.42 -35.79
CA LYS A 546 -15.05 -32.95 -34.86
C LYS A 546 -14.72 -33.29 -33.41
N LEU A 547 -14.34 -34.54 -33.14
CA LEU A 547 -13.98 -35.00 -31.79
C LEU A 547 -12.75 -34.26 -31.22
N LYS A 548 -11.73 -33.99 -32.05
CA LYS A 548 -10.55 -33.21 -31.63
C LYS A 548 -10.91 -31.77 -31.30
N ILE A 549 -11.74 -31.12 -32.12
CA ILE A 549 -12.22 -29.75 -31.85
C ILE A 549 -13.00 -29.72 -30.54
N GLU A 550 -13.92 -30.66 -30.32
CA GLU A 550 -14.69 -30.76 -29.08
C GLU A 550 -13.78 -30.96 -27.85
N ARG A 551 -12.75 -31.81 -27.95
CA ARG A 551 -11.78 -32.01 -26.88
C ARG A 551 -11.03 -30.73 -26.52
N ILE A 552 -10.48 -30.04 -27.53
CA ILE A 552 -9.74 -28.78 -27.34
C ILE A 552 -10.66 -27.73 -26.70
N VAL A 553 -11.89 -27.59 -27.23
CA VAL A 553 -12.90 -26.66 -26.73
C VAL A 553 -13.27 -26.97 -25.28
N GLN A 554 -13.52 -28.23 -24.93
CA GLN A 554 -13.87 -28.64 -23.56
C GLN A 554 -12.71 -28.38 -22.58
N GLU A 555 -11.47 -28.63 -23.00
CA GLU A 555 -10.31 -28.46 -22.14
C GLU A 555 -9.95 -26.98 -21.93
N LEU A 556 -9.98 -26.16 -23.00
CA LEU A 556 -9.72 -24.71 -22.92
C LEU A 556 -10.88 -23.94 -22.27
N SER A 557 -12.11 -24.46 -22.34
CA SER A 557 -13.26 -23.95 -21.58
C SER A 557 -13.40 -24.59 -20.19
N SER A 558 -12.44 -25.37 -19.72
CA SER A 558 -12.46 -25.92 -18.35
C SER A 558 -12.29 -24.80 -17.32
N TYR A 559 -12.96 -24.90 -16.16
CA TYR A 559 -12.94 -23.87 -15.11
C TYR A 559 -11.52 -23.41 -14.69
N GLN A 560 -10.53 -24.29 -14.78
CA GLN A 560 -9.14 -23.98 -14.42
C GLN A 560 -8.46 -23.09 -15.47
N LYS A 561 -8.81 -23.26 -16.76
CA LYS A 561 -8.11 -22.64 -17.89
C LYS A 561 -8.85 -21.44 -18.48
N VAL A 562 -10.12 -21.20 -18.15
CA VAL A 562 -10.96 -20.16 -18.79
C VAL A 562 -10.32 -18.78 -18.80
N ASP A 563 -9.77 -18.34 -17.67
CA ASP A 563 -9.18 -17.00 -17.56
C ASP A 563 -7.94 -16.86 -18.45
N GLN A 564 -7.07 -17.88 -18.42
CA GLN A 564 -5.90 -17.98 -19.30
C GLN A 564 -6.31 -18.02 -20.77
N THR A 565 -7.39 -18.75 -21.10
CA THR A 565 -7.91 -18.83 -22.47
C THR A 565 -8.49 -17.50 -22.94
N CYS A 566 -9.16 -16.73 -22.08
CA CYS A 566 -9.62 -15.38 -22.41
C CYS A 566 -8.45 -14.44 -22.75
N ASP A 567 -7.34 -14.55 -22.01
CA ASP A 567 -6.12 -13.78 -22.31
C ASP A 567 -5.51 -14.20 -23.66
N ILE A 568 -5.47 -15.51 -23.95
CA ILE A 568 -5.02 -16.06 -25.24
C ILE A 568 -5.90 -15.53 -26.39
N LEU A 569 -7.22 -15.54 -26.24
CA LEU A 569 -8.16 -15.03 -27.25
C LEU A 569 -7.95 -13.53 -27.51
N ARG A 570 -7.73 -12.75 -26.46
CA ARG A 570 -7.42 -11.32 -26.57
C ARG A 570 -6.08 -11.08 -27.30
N GLN A 571 -5.06 -11.91 -27.08
CA GLN A 571 -3.79 -11.83 -27.81
C GLN A 571 -3.90 -12.25 -29.27
N LEU A 572 -4.82 -13.16 -29.59
CA LEU A 572 -5.13 -13.57 -30.97
C LEU A 572 -5.89 -12.48 -31.76
N GLY A 573 -6.29 -11.38 -31.11
CA GLY A 573 -7.03 -10.29 -31.75
C GLY A 573 -8.53 -10.54 -31.86
N VAL A 574 -9.07 -11.49 -31.10
CA VAL A 574 -10.52 -11.72 -31.02
C VAL A 574 -11.17 -10.54 -30.29
N ASP A 575 -12.25 -9.98 -30.87
CA ASP A 575 -13.02 -8.94 -30.20
C ASP A 575 -13.76 -9.52 -28.98
N MET A 576 -13.33 -9.09 -27.79
CA MET A 576 -13.90 -9.50 -26.50
C MET A 576 -14.91 -8.47 -25.96
N SER A 577 -15.39 -7.54 -26.80
CA SER A 577 -16.26 -6.43 -26.38
C SER A 577 -17.53 -6.86 -25.65
N GLU A 578 -18.08 -8.06 -25.93
CA GLU A 578 -19.20 -8.65 -25.20
C GLU A 578 -18.87 -8.85 -23.71
N LEU A 579 -17.73 -9.49 -23.41
CA LEU A 579 -17.29 -9.72 -22.03
C LEU A 579 -16.83 -8.41 -21.37
N ASP A 580 -16.20 -7.52 -22.13
CA ASP A 580 -15.69 -6.25 -21.60
C ASP A 580 -16.83 -5.30 -21.22
N LYS A 581 -17.91 -5.23 -22.00
CA LYS A 581 -19.11 -4.46 -21.64
C LYS A 581 -19.77 -4.99 -20.36
N GLU A 582 -19.89 -6.31 -20.21
CA GLU A 582 -20.46 -6.89 -18.99
C GLU A 582 -19.56 -6.66 -17.77
N ALA A 583 -18.24 -6.84 -17.92
CA ALA A 583 -17.28 -6.58 -16.86
C ALA A 583 -17.26 -5.10 -16.44
N LEU A 584 -17.32 -4.17 -17.40
CA LEU A 584 -17.46 -2.74 -17.12
C LEU A 584 -18.76 -2.43 -16.39
N SER A 585 -19.89 -3.02 -16.79
CA SER A 585 -21.17 -2.82 -16.09
C SER A 585 -21.15 -3.30 -14.64
N LEU A 586 -20.37 -4.35 -14.33
CA LEU A 586 -20.17 -4.83 -12.95
C LEU A 586 -19.22 -3.92 -12.17
N GLN A 587 -18.20 -3.37 -12.81
CA GLN A 587 -17.31 -2.38 -12.20
C GLN A 587 -18.06 -1.08 -11.88
N GLU A 588 -18.92 -0.61 -12.79
CA GLU A 588 -19.77 0.57 -12.57
C GLU A 588 -20.72 0.40 -11.39
N LYS A 589 -21.27 -0.80 -11.17
CA LYS A 589 -22.10 -1.09 -9.98
C LYS A 589 -21.34 -0.98 -8.65
N ASN A 590 -20.02 -1.13 -8.68
CA ASN A 590 -19.18 -0.97 -7.49
C ASN A 590 -18.79 0.50 -7.23
N LEU A 591 -19.04 1.40 -8.19
CA LEU A 591 -18.78 2.82 -8.01
C LEU A 591 -19.80 3.42 -7.05
N ILE A 592 -19.29 4.24 -6.14
CA ILE A 592 -20.09 4.91 -5.12
C ILE A 592 -20.09 6.39 -5.43
N LYS A 593 -21.27 7.02 -5.29
CA LYS A 593 -21.39 8.46 -5.42
C LYS A 593 -20.71 9.15 -4.23
N ARG A 594 -19.82 10.10 -4.52
CA ARG A 594 -19.18 10.91 -3.48
C ARG A 594 -20.25 11.74 -2.75
N PRO A 595 -20.37 11.65 -1.41
CA PRO A 595 -21.37 12.41 -0.68
C PRO A 595 -21.12 13.92 -0.81
N HIS A 596 -22.19 14.70 -1.04
CA HIS A 596 -22.12 16.16 -1.01
C HIS A 596 -22.48 16.66 0.39
N LEU A 597 -21.60 17.49 0.97
CA LEU A 597 -21.73 17.94 2.34
C LEU A 597 -22.11 19.42 2.40
N ASN A 598 -23.20 19.72 3.11
CA ASN A 598 -23.62 21.09 3.39
C ASN A 598 -22.74 21.70 4.49
N LYS A 599 -22.41 22.99 4.35
CA LYS A 599 -21.60 23.71 5.36
C LYS A 599 -22.25 23.72 6.76
N GLU A 600 -23.58 23.80 6.81
CA GLU A 600 -24.37 23.72 8.05
C GLU A 600 -24.14 22.41 8.81
N VAL A 601 -23.96 21.29 8.09
CA VAL A 601 -23.71 19.98 8.70
C VAL A 601 -22.36 19.99 9.41
N MET A 602 -21.32 20.55 8.76
CA MET A 602 -19.98 20.66 9.33
C MET A 602 -19.95 21.58 10.57
N SER A 603 -20.66 22.71 10.55
CA SER A 603 -20.74 23.59 11.71
C SER A 603 -21.46 22.92 12.89
N CYS A 604 -22.54 22.18 12.65
CA CYS A 604 -23.22 21.42 13.71
C CYS A 604 -22.30 20.36 14.36
N VAL A 605 -21.47 19.67 13.56
CA VAL A 605 -20.50 18.71 14.13
C VAL A 605 -19.39 19.44 14.90
N LEU A 606 -18.91 20.57 14.40
CA LEU A 606 -17.90 21.37 15.08
C LEU A 606 -18.41 21.89 16.43
N GLU A 607 -19.66 22.33 16.51
CA GLU A 607 -20.32 22.67 17.77
C GLU A 607 -20.36 21.47 18.73
N ALA A 608 -20.67 20.27 18.24
CA ALA A 608 -20.64 19.05 19.05
C ALA A 608 -19.23 18.71 19.56
N VAL A 609 -18.19 18.91 18.75
CA VAL A 609 -16.78 18.77 19.18
C VAL A 609 -16.47 19.81 20.25
N SER A 610 -16.92 21.06 20.07
CA SER A 610 -16.67 22.15 21.02
C SER A 610 -17.34 21.90 22.38
N ASN A 611 -18.56 21.35 22.38
CA ASN A 611 -19.28 20.96 23.59
C ASN A 611 -18.61 19.77 24.29
N ARG A 612 -18.16 18.77 23.51
CA ARG A 612 -17.47 17.59 24.07
C ARG A 612 -16.11 17.94 24.68
N HIS A 613 -15.38 18.86 24.06
CA HIS A 613 -14.02 19.28 24.45
C HIS A 613 -13.96 20.79 24.68
N SER A 614 -14.70 21.28 25.67
CA SER A 614 -14.74 22.73 26.01
C SER A 614 -13.38 23.33 26.37
N ASN A 615 -12.45 22.49 26.85
CA ASN A 615 -11.07 22.88 27.10
C ASN A 615 -10.28 23.23 25.81
N TRP A 616 -10.67 22.70 24.65
CA TRP A 616 -10.02 23.00 23.37
C TRP A 616 -10.42 24.38 22.86
N VAL A 617 -11.66 24.81 23.11
CA VAL A 617 -12.11 26.17 22.85
C VAL A 617 -11.37 27.15 23.75
N LYS A 618 -11.31 26.86 25.07
CA LYS A 618 -10.59 27.70 26.05
C LYS A 618 -9.10 27.84 25.74
N ALA A 619 -8.47 26.79 25.21
CA ALA A 619 -7.07 26.80 24.83
C ALA A 619 -6.80 27.37 23.41
N GLY A 620 -7.83 27.82 22.69
CA GLY A 620 -7.68 28.40 21.35
C GLY A 620 -7.35 27.39 20.24
N VAL A 621 -7.63 26.10 20.46
CA VAL A 621 -7.40 25.02 19.48
C VAL A 621 -8.51 25.01 18.43
N ILE A 622 -9.75 25.21 18.89
CA ILE A 622 -10.97 25.26 18.07
C ILE A 622 -11.59 26.65 18.17
N GLN A 623 -12.04 27.17 17.04
CA GLN A 623 -12.95 28.32 16.94
C GLN A 623 -14.31 27.81 16.46
N THR A 624 -15.40 28.25 17.10
CA THR A 624 -16.76 27.75 16.82
C THR A 624 -17.38 28.37 15.58
N GLU A 625 -17.02 29.60 15.25
CA GLU A 625 -17.46 30.28 14.04
C GLU A 625 -16.42 30.10 12.93
N VAL A 626 -16.76 29.30 11.92
CA VAL A 626 -15.89 29.06 10.77
C VAL A 626 -16.60 29.48 9.49
N ARG A 627 -16.01 30.42 8.75
CA ARG A 627 -16.62 31.00 7.53
C ARG A 627 -16.01 30.42 6.26
N ASN A 628 -14.73 30.06 6.32
CA ASN A 628 -13.97 29.56 5.17
C ASN A 628 -13.72 28.05 5.25
N PRO A 629 -13.72 27.31 4.13
CA PRO A 629 -13.44 25.87 4.15
C PRO A 629 -12.01 25.55 4.60
N LEU A 630 -11.04 26.39 4.26
CA LEU A 630 -9.65 26.27 4.71
C LEU A 630 -9.49 26.42 6.22
N GLU A 631 -10.34 27.22 6.86
CA GLU A 631 -10.36 27.34 8.32
C GLU A 631 -10.83 26.03 8.97
N ILE A 632 -11.76 25.31 8.35
CA ILE A 632 -12.21 23.98 8.82
C ILE A 632 -11.05 22.99 8.80
N LEU A 633 -10.29 22.96 7.70
CA LEU A 633 -9.09 22.13 7.57
C LEU A 633 -8.00 22.55 8.58
N LYS A 634 -7.84 23.85 8.82
CA LYS A 634 -6.91 24.38 9.84
C LYS A 634 -7.29 23.94 11.26
N VAL A 635 -8.58 23.97 11.61
CA VAL A 635 -9.07 23.46 12.89
C VAL A 635 -8.78 21.97 13.02
N LEU A 636 -8.99 21.20 11.96
CA LEU A 636 -8.66 19.77 11.94
C LEU A 636 -7.17 19.52 12.15
N MET A 637 -6.31 20.32 11.50
CA MET A 637 -4.86 20.28 11.71
C MET A 637 -4.47 20.60 13.16
N HIS A 638 -5.09 21.62 13.78
CA HIS A 638 -4.85 21.94 15.19
C HIS A 638 -5.28 20.81 16.14
N ILE A 639 -6.42 20.14 15.85
CA ILE A 639 -6.86 18.96 16.61
C ILE A 639 -5.81 17.85 16.48
N PHE A 640 -5.36 17.55 15.26
CA PHE A 640 -4.31 16.55 15.03
C PHE A 640 -3.03 16.87 15.81
N ILE A 641 -2.53 18.10 15.73
CA ILE A 641 -1.35 18.55 16.47
C ILE A 641 -1.55 18.37 17.97
N ARG A 642 -2.68 18.82 18.52
CA ARG A 642 -2.97 18.73 19.97
C ARG A 642 -2.97 17.28 20.47
N LEU A 643 -3.49 16.35 19.69
CA LEU A 643 -3.61 14.95 20.08
C LEU A 643 -2.29 14.18 19.95
N THR A 644 -1.48 14.52 18.94
CA THR A 644 -0.22 13.81 18.64
C THR A 644 1.00 14.43 19.31
N TYR A 645 1.05 15.75 19.43
CA TYR A 645 2.19 16.44 20.02
C TYR A 645 2.21 16.26 21.54
N VAL A 646 3.16 15.46 22.03
CA VAL A 646 3.38 15.27 23.47
C VAL A 646 4.37 16.33 23.97
N PRO A 647 4.00 17.18 24.95
CA PRO A 647 4.93 18.14 25.53
C PRO A 647 6.07 17.43 26.27
N GLN A 648 7.27 18.02 26.27
CA GLN A 648 8.51 17.40 26.76
C GLN A 648 8.44 16.85 28.20
N ALA A 649 7.80 17.58 29.13
CA ALA A 649 7.59 17.12 30.51
C ALA A 649 6.61 15.93 30.58
N GLY A 650 5.54 15.97 29.80
CA GLY A 650 4.59 14.85 29.68
C GLY A 650 5.25 13.60 29.10
N ALA A 651 6.07 13.77 28.06
CA ALA A 651 6.80 12.67 27.44
C ALA A 651 7.78 12.00 28.42
N ALA A 652 8.51 12.79 29.20
CA ALA A 652 9.42 12.29 30.23
C ALA A 652 8.66 11.50 31.33
N LEU A 653 7.56 12.05 31.82
CA LEU A 653 6.73 11.41 32.85
C LEU A 653 6.06 10.12 32.36
N MET A 654 5.58 10.09 31.11
CA MET A 654 5.04 8.87 30.47
C MET A 654 6.12 7.79 30.35
N ALA A 655 7.33 8.15 29.91
CA ALA A 655 8.45 7.23 29.80
C ALA A 655 8.90 6.69 31.17
N GLN A 656 8.89 7.54 32.21
CA GLN A 656 9.20 7.13 33.57
C GLN A 656 8.18 6.12 34.12
N ARG A 657 6.88 6.38 33.94
CA ARG A 657 5.81 5.50 34.45
C ARG A 657 5.70 4.16 33.71
N LEU A 658 5.72 4.17 32.38
CA LEU A 658 5.45 2.98 31.57
C LEU A 658 6.70 2.15 31.27
N ARG A 659 7.87 2.80 31.17
CA ARG A 659 9.13 2.15 30.77
C ARG A 659 10.19 2.16 31.88
N ARG A 660 9.88 2.73 33.04
CA ARG A 660 10.81 2.87 34.18
C ARG A 660 12.09 3.62 33.78
N ARG A 661 11.98 4.58 32.85
CA ARG A 661 13.11 5.45 32.49
C ARG A 661 13.51 6.28 33.72
N ILE A 662 14.78 6.18 34.11
CA ILE A 662 15.35 6.89 35.27
C ILE A 662 15.77 8.32 34.90
N GLY A 663 15.82 9.20 35.90
CA GLY A 663 16.21 10.60 35.76
C GLY A 663 15.21 11.55 36.42
N PRO A 664 15.64 12.75 36.84
CA PRO A 664 14.72 13.78 37.33
C PRO A 664 13.85 14.28 36.17
N VAL A 665 12.58 14.56 36.47
CA VAL A 665 11.65 15.18 35.52
C VAL A 665 11.37 16.61 35.97
N GLY A 666 11.86 17.57 35.21
CA GLY A 666 11.59 18.98 35.42
C GLY A 666 10.17 19.36 34.98
N ILE A 667 9.44 20.02 35.87
CA ILE A 667 8.06 20.49 35.65
C ILE A 667 8.03 22.02 35.48
N GLU A 668 9.09 22.70 35.90
CA GLU A 668 9.20 24.15 35.86
C GLU A 668 9.37 24.69 34.44
N SER A 669 8.93 25.93 34.23
CA SER A 669 8.93 26.55 32.89
C SER A 669 10.34 26.80 32.32
N TYR A 670 11.33 26.99 33.20
CA TYR A 670 12.73 27.19 32.83
C TYR A 670 13.50 25.87 32.66
N GLN A 671 12.88 24.72 32.95
CA GLN A 671 13.50 23.40 32.82
C GLN A 671 13.10 22.74 31.50
N HIS A 672 14.03 21.99 30.90
CA HIS A 672 13.78 21.18 29.72
C HIS A 672 14.30 19.75 29.92
N ASN A 673 13.45 18.76 29.69
CA ASN A 673 13.77 17.35 29.82
C ASN A 673 14.32 16.83 28.49
N VAL A 674 15.61 16.52 28.47
CA VAL A 674 16.29 15.97 27.29
C VAL A 674 16.32 14.44 27.39
N PRO A 675 15.71 13.70 26.45
CA PRO A 675 15.89 12.25 26.39
C PRO A 675 17.33 11.94 25.96
N THR A 676 18.07 11.26 26.83
CA THR A 676 19.47 10.92 26.64
C THR A 676 19.68 9.41 26.76
N GLU A 677 20.67 8.90 26.04
CA GLU A 677 21.24 7.57 26.25
C GLU A 677 22.55 7.70 27.03
N VAL A 678 22.78 6.78 27.96
CA VAL A 678 24.00 6.70 28.77
C VAL A 678 24.63 5.35 28.52
N GLY A 679 25.79 5.33 27.88
CA GLY A 679 26.59 4.13 27.67
C GLY A 679 27.76 4.09 28.65
N PHE A 680 27.86 3.02 29.43
CA PHE A 680 28.97 2.74 30.34
C PHE A 680 29.28 1.24 30.33
N VAL A 681 30.41 0.84 30.91
CA VAL A 681 30.89 -0.55 30.90
C VAL A 681 31.03 -1.06 32.33
N GLU A 682 30.50 -2.24 32.61
CA GLU A 682 30.72 -2.96 33.85
C GLU A 682 31.48 -4.25 33.56
N GLN A 683 32.55 -4.50 34.32
CA GLN A 683 33.30 -5.73 34.24
C GLN A 683 33.69 -6.18 35.64
N TYR A 684 33.16 -7.33 36.03
CA TYR A 684 33.52 -8.02 37.27
C TYR A 684 34.27 -9.28 36.92
N ASP A 685 35.51 -9.40 37.39
CA ASP A 685 36.29 -10.61 37.16
C ASP A 685 35.67 -11.79 37.91
N ASN A 686 35.21 -12.77 37.14
CA ASN A 686 34.61 -13.99 37.69
C ASN A 686 35.52 -15.22 37.57
N LEU A 687 36.76 -15.05 37.08
CA LEU A 687 37.69 -16.11 36.77
C LEU A 687 38.76 -16.23 37.85
N GLN A 688 39.87 -15.50 37.70
CA GLN A 688 41.08 -15.68 38.50
C GLN A 688 41.16 -14.67 39.63
N TYR A 689 40.78 -13.42 39.37
CA TYR A 689 41.03 -12.34 40.32
C TYR A 689 39.96 -12.26 41.42
N LYS A 690 38.80 -12.92 41.25
CA LYS A 690 37.60 -12.84 42.09
C LYS A 690 37.79 -12.93 43.62
N ARG A 691 38.69 -13.77 44.12
CA ARG A 691 38.62 -14.30 45.51
C ARG A 691 39.75 -13.93 46.47
N TYR A 692 40.90 -13.48 45.96
CA TYR A 692 42.06 -13.16 46.80
C TYR A 692 42.23 -11.65 46.97
N ASP A 693 43.18 -11.24 47.80
CA ASP A 693 43.45 -9.82 48.11
C ASP A 693 43.67 -8.95 46.87
N TRP A 694 44.19 -9.55 45.78
CA TRP A 694 44.35 -8.86 44.52
C TRP A 694 43.04 -8.46 43.83
N GLN A 695 41.90 -8.99 44.28
CA GLN A 695 40.59 -8.65 43.75
C GLN A 695 40.31 -7.17 43.91
N GLY A 696 40.66 -6.59 45.07
CA GLY A 696 40.32 -5.21 45.39
C GLY A 696 40.95 -4.21 44.42
N TRP A 697 42.27 -4.29 44.23
CA TRP A 697 42.97 -3.37 43.33
C TRP A 697 42.74 -3.72 41.85
N TYR A 698 42.59 -5.01 41.50
CA TYR A 698 42.27 -5.41 40.13
C TYR A 698 40.89 -4.91 39.72
N GLN A 699 39.88 -5.07 40.59
CA GLN A 699 38.55 -4.53 40.36
C GLN A 699 38.60 -3.01 40.23
N ARG A 700 39.33 -2.31 41.11
CA ARG A 700 39.52 -0.86 41.00
C ARG A 700 40.18 -0.45 39.68
N MET A 701 41.20 -1.18 39.23
CA MET A 701 41.88 -0.92 37.96
C MET A 701 40.92 -1.07 36.77
N VAL A 702 40.07 -2.09 36.78
CA VAL A 702 39.05 -2.32 35.75
C VAL A 702 37.99 -1.21 35.76
N ASP A 703 37.53 -0.80 36.95
CA ASP A 703 36.55 0.29 37.10
C ASP A 703 37.10 1.61 36.54
N ILE A 704 38.36 1.95 36.87
CA ILE A 704 39.05 3.14 36.35
C ILE A 704 39.27 3.04 34.84
N HIS A 705 39.68 1.87 34.33
CA HIS A 705 39.83 1.65 32.89
C HIS A 705 38.51 1.90 32.14
N ASN A 706 37.39 1.56 32.78
CA ASN A 706 36.05 1.68 32.24
C ASN A 706 35.31 2.94 32.72
N ARG A 707 36.03 3.96 33.20
CA ARG A 707 35.44 5.21 33.72
C ARG A 707 34.62 5.99 32.71
N ASN A 708 34.81 5.75 31.42
CA ASN A 708 34.12 6.46 30.34
C ASN A 708 32.60 6.34 30.45
N VAL A 709 31.93 7.48 30.38
CA VAL A 709 30.49 7.55 30.19
C VAL A 709 30.18 8.29 28.90
N SER A 710 29.56 7.58 27.95
CA SER A 710 29.10 8.13 26.67
C SER A 710 27.66 8.65 26.82
N LEU A 711 27.48 9.96 26.79
CA LEU A 711 26.18 10.62 26.81
C LEU A 711 25.76 10.97 25.39
N ARG A 712 24.56 10.54 24.97
CA ARG A 712 24.05 10.77 23.62
C ARG A 712 22.65 11.36 23.63
N CYS A 713 22.40 12.29 22.72
CA CYS A 713 21.04 12.72 22.38
C CYS A 713 20.93 13.00 20.88
N ARG A 714 19.79 12.64 20.28
CA ARG A 714 19.50 12.99 18.90
C ARG A 714 19.10 14.46 18.85
N ILE A 715 19.62 15.21 17.89
CA ILE A 715 19.25 16.62 17.71
C ILE A 715 17.75 16.75 17.40
N ASN A 716 17.16 15.77 16.70
CA ASN A 716 15.72 15.75 16.43
C ASN A 716 14.88 15.68 17.72
N ASP A 717 15.33 14.96 18.75
CA ASP A 717 14.58 14.89 20.01
C ASP A 717 14.65 16.21 20.80
N LEU A 718 15.62 17.09 20.50
CA LEU A 718 15.72 18.45 21.05
C LEU A 718 14.78 19.44 20.36
N LYS A 719 14.24 19.11 19.19
CA LYS A 719 13.30 19.94 18.44
C LYS A 719 11.90 19.84 19.01
N ARG A 720 11.73 20.34 20.24
CA ARG A 720 10.45 20.40 20.95
C ARG A 720 10.18 21.83 21.42
N LEU A 721 8.91 22.18 21.56
CA LEU A 721 8.50 23.41 22.23
C LEU A 721 8.95 23.38 23.69
N ASP A 722 9.55 24.48 24.13
CA ASP A 722 9.78 24.76 25.53
C ASP A 722 8.47 25.15 26.24
N ALA A 723 8.51 25.32 27.55
CA ALA A 723 7.31 25.65 28.33
C ALA A 723 6.77 27.07 28.03
N ASN A 724 7.58 27.93 27.42
CA ASN A 724 7.18 29.27 26.99
C ASN A 724 6.59 29.26 25.57
N GLY A 725 6.48 28.09 24.93
CA GLY A 725 5.94 27.93 23.58
C GLY A 725 6.93 28.27 22.46
N LYS A 726 8.20 28.56 22.78
CA LYS A 726 9.25 28.74 21.77
C LYS A 726 9.89 27.39 21.43
N PRO A 727 10.40 27.19 20.21
CA PRO A 727 11.20 26.00 19.92
C PRO A 727 12.43 25.96 20.85
N PHE A 728 12.73 24.83 21.46
CA PHE A 728 13.92 24.68 22.32
C PHE A 728 15.20 24.67 21.50
N VAL A 729 15.18 23.97 20.36
CA VAL A 729 16.21 23.99 19.32
C VAL A 729 15.53 24.19 17.97
N ASP A 730 15.72 25.37 17.38
CA ASP A 730 15.32 25.68 16.01
C ASP A 730 16.49 25.43 15.03
N MET A 731 16.31 25.79 13.76
CA MET A 731 17.33 25.61 12.72
C MET A 731 18.64 26.34 13.05
N GLN A 732 18.56 27.57 13.58
CA GLN A 732 19.76 28.39 13.82
C GLN A 732 20.51 27.92 15.08
N THR A 733 19.76 27.51 16.09
CA THR A 733 20.26 26.86 17.31
C THR A 733 20.94 25.54 16.97
N GLU A 734 20.35 24.74 16.07
CA GLU A 734 20.98 23.52 15.56
C GLU A 734 22.30 23.82 14.81
N ARG A 735 22.31 24.81 13.91
CA ARG A 735 23.53 25.21 13.19
C ARG A 735 24.64 25.63 14.17
N ARG A 736 24.29 26.45 15.16
CA ARG A 736 25.22 26.89 16.21
C ARG A 736 25.71 25.71 17.05
N LEU A 737 24.82 24.81 17.46
CA LEU A 737 25.16 23.60 18.22
C LEU A 737 26.17 22.72 17.47
N ARG A 738 25.94 22.48 16.17
CA ARG A 738 26.84 21.68 15.32
C ARG A 738 28.23 22.31 15.20
N ILE A 739 28.31 23.64 15.09
CA ILE A 739 29.59 24.36 15.02
C ILE A 739 30.34 24.34 16.36
N LEU A 740 29.63 24.50 17.48
CA LEU A 740 30.23 24.45 18.82
C LEU A 740 30.77 23.06 19.16
N ALA A 741 30.02 22.01 18.78
CA ALA A 741 30.34 20.64 19.12
C ALA A 741 31.31 19.97 18.13
N GLN A 742 31.42 20.46 16.89
CA GLN A 742 32.29 19.96 15.83
C GLN A 742 32.18 18.44 15.64
N GLU A 743 33.26 17.71 15.88
CA GLU A 743 33.37 16.25 15.72
C GLU A 743 32.48 15.45 16.68
N ARG A 744 31.99 16.08 17.75
CA ARG A 744 31.10 15.46 18.73
C ARG A 744 29.68 15.25 18.20
N VAL A 745 29.35 15.80 17.02
CA VAL A 745 28.08 15.54 16.34
C VAL A 745 28.32 14.67 15.11
N GLY A 746 27.74 13.48 15.10
CA GLY A 746 27.78 12.55 13.96
C GLY A 746 26.38 12.01 13.67
N MET A 747 26.00 11.89 12.39
CA MET A 747 24.69 11.35 11.97
C MET A 747 23.46 12.04 12.62
N GLY A 748 23.59 13.31 13.03
CA GLY A 748 22.53 14.03 13.74
C GLY A 748 22.41 13.69 15.24
N VAL A 749 23.40 13.01 15.81
CA VAL A 749 23.49 12.65 17.23
C VAL A 749 24.65 13.41 17.85
N LEU A 750 24.38 14.12 18.94
CA LEU A 750 25.40 14.71 19.79
C LEU A 750 25.88 13.62 20.77
N LYS A 751 27.18 13.35 20.78
CA LYS A 751 27.83 12.39 21.68
C LYS A 751 28.93 13.08 22.49
N LEU A 752 28.82 13.03 23.81
CA LEU A 752 29.83 13.50 24.75
C LEU A 752 30.41 12.30 25.50
N ASP A 753 31.65 11.96 25.23
CA ASP A 753 32.39 10.94 25.98
C ASP A 753 33.12 11.62 27.14
N SER A 754 32.81 11.21 28.37
CA SER A 754 33.29 11.83 29.61
C SER A 754 34.24 10.89 30.34
N ASP A 755 35.52 11.23 30.36
CA ASP A 755 36.62 10.41 30.88
C ASP A 755 37.44 11.10 31.99
N LYS A 756 36.92 12.20 32.53
CA LYS A 756 37.69 13.13 33.37
C LYS A 756 37.99 12.57 34.77
N TYR A 757 37.01 11.90 35.37
CA TYR A 757 37.06 11.38 36.73
C TYR A 757 37.22 9.86 36.73
N GLU A 758 37.69 9.29 37.84
CA GLU A 758 37.89 7.84 37.96
C GLU A 758 36.57 7.07 38.03
N ASP A 759 35.53 7.68 38.63
CA ASP A 759 34.24 7.04 38.84
C ASP A 759 33.22 7.45 37.78
N GLN A 760 32.44 6.48 37.34
CA GLN A 760 31.39 6.70 36.33
C GLN A 760 30.32 7.69 36.80
N SER A 761 30.00 7.75 38.10
CA SER A 761 29.03 8.71 38.67
C SER A 761 29.45 10.16 38.43
N ASP A 762 30.75 10.43 38.59
CA ASP A 762 31.31 11.77 38.45
C ASP A 762 31.40 12.15 36.98
N ASN A 763 31.76 11.19 36.11
CA ASN A 763 31.73 11.40 34.66
C ASN A 763 30.32 11.60 34.10
N MET A 764 29.31 10.94 34.66
CA MET A 764 27.91 11.20 34.33
C MET A 764 27.51 12.62 34.71
N THR A 765 27.90 13.07 35.91
CA THR A 765 27.62 14.44 36.39
C THR A 765 28.33 15.48 35.51
N TYR A 766 29.63 15.27 35.25
CA TYR A 766 30.44 16.16 34.41
C TYR A 766 29.90 16.26 32.99
N GLY A 767 29.57 15.12 32.37
CA GLY A 767 29.01 15.08 31.04
C GLY A 767 27.64 15.77 30.96
N THR A 768 26.80 15.62 31.98
CA THR A 768 25.50 16.30 32.07
C THR A 768 25.67 17.82 32.16
N VAL A 769 26.63 18.30 32.96
CA VAL A 769 26.97 19.72 33.05
C VAL A 769 27.48 20.25 31.71
N LYS A 770 28.33 19.50 31.01
CA LYS A 770 28.83 19.91 29.70
C LYS A 770 27.75 19.90 28.62
N LEU A 771 26.79 18.97 28.69
CA LEU A 771 25.64 18.96 27.80
C LEU A 771 24.77 20.22 28.01
N SER A 772 24.43 20.56 29.25
CA SER A 772 23.61 21.73 29.54
C SER A 772 24.34 23.05 29.21
N GLU A 773 25.64 23.15 29.47
CA GLU A 773 26.49 24.29 29.09
C GLU A 773 26.50 24.49 27.57
N LEU A 774 26.69 23.41 26.80
CA LEU A 774 26.71 23.44 25.35
C LEU A 774 25.34 23.87 24.77
N LEU A 775 24.25 23.34 25.33
CA LEU A 775 22.89 23.72 24.92
C LEU A 775 22.58 25.18 25.28
N ALA A 776 23.03 25.66 26.44
CA ALA A 776 22.87 27.06 26.83
C ALA A 776 23.59 28.01 25.86
N ASP A 777 24.81 27.68 25.42
CA ASP A 777 25.51 28.51 24.43
C ASP A 777 24.90 28.41 23.03
N ALA A 778 24.45 27.23 22.63
CA ALA A 778 23.76 27.05 21.35
C ALA A 778 22.45 27.85 21.28
N ARG A 779 21.68 27.92 22.38
CA ARG A 779 20.43 28.69 22.46
C ARG A 779 20.59 30.20 22.30
N LYS A 780 21.81 30.75 22.37
CA LYS A 780 22.05 32.17 22.07
C LYS A 780 21.59 32.57 20.67
N ALA A 781 21.49 31.63 19.72
CA ALA A 781 20.93 31.88 18.40
C ALA A 781 19.48 32.41 18.42
N GLN A 782 18.75 32.19 19.52
CA GLN A 782 17.37 32.66 19.71
C GLN A 782 17.27 34.10 20.22
N LEU A 783 18.40 34.70 20.61
CA LEU A 783 18.44 36.07 21.11
C LEU A 783 18.39 37.10 19.97
N GLY A 784 18.92 36.75 18.79
CA GLY A 784 18.95 37.62 17.61
C GLY A 784 19.86 37.10 16.52
N GLU A 785 19.77 37.72 15.34
CA GLU A 785 20.53 37.33 14.13
C GLU A 785 22.04 37.50 14.30
N GLU A 786 22.48 38.38 15.19
CA GLU A 786 23.90 38.58 15.54
C GLU A 786 24.60 37.30 16.06
N TYR A 787 23.84 36.36 16.63
CA TYR A 787 24.36 35.08 17.10
C TYR A 787 24.23 33.96 16.06
N TRP A 788 23.59 34.24 14.91
CA TRP A 788 23.45 33.27 13.85
C TRP A 788 24.81 33.04 13.20
N PRO A 789 25.29 31.79 13.15
CA PRO A 789 26.58 31.52 12.57
C PRO A 789 26.56 31.89 11.08
N SER A 790 27.60 32.59 10.62
CA SER A 790 27.76 32.95 9.22
C SER A 790 27.85 31.70 8.33
N VAL A 791 27.41 31.83 7.08
CA VAL A 791 27.58 30.77 6.08
C VAL A 791 28.93 30.97 5.40
N GLU A 792 29.80 29.97 5.47
CA GLU A 792 31.10 30.00 4.81
C GLU A 792 30.94 29.78 3.30
N LEU A 793 30.70 30.87 2.57
CA LEU A 793 30.58 30.83 1.12
C LEU A 793 31.97 30.74 0.47
N LYS A 794 32.13 29.75 -0.42
CA LYS A 794 33.30 29.65 -1.29
C LYS A 794 33.18 30.66 -2.44
N VAL A 795 33.47 31.92 -2.16
CA VAL A 795 33.45 33.00 -3.17
C VAL A 795 34.62 32.81 -4.13
N ARG A 796 34.32 32.69 -5.42
CA ARG A 796 35.33 32.55 -6.47
C ARG A 796 36.25 33.77 -6.45
N ARG A 797 37.56 33.55 -6.63
CA ARG A 797 38.50 34.63 -6.99
C ARG A 797 37.97 35.38 -8.23
N PRO A 798 38.34 36.65 -8.43
CA PRO A 798 37.92 37.43 -9.60
C PRO A 798 38.12 36.62 -10.88
N SER A 799 37.10 36.65 -11.74
CA SER A 799 37.04 35.84 -12.95
C SER A 799 38.16 36.21 -13.91
N GLY A 800 38.41 35.38 -14.93
CA GLY A 800 39.36 35.72 -15.99
C GLY A 800 39.05 37.06 -16.66
N GLN A 801 37.75 37.40 -16.80
CA GLN A 801 37.29 38.69 -17.32
C GLN A 801 37.67 39.84 -16.37
N SER A 802 37.41 39.71 -15.07
CA SER A 802 37.83 40.72 -14.08
C SER A 802 39.36 40.87 -14.02
N LYS A 803 40.10 39.76 -14.17
CA LYS A 803 41.56 39.75 -14.21
C LYS A 803 42.13 40.36 -15.49
N ALA A 804 41.41 40.36 -16.61
CA ALA A 804 41.84 41.03 -17.82
C ALA A 804 42.04 42.54 -17.58
N HIS A 805 41.17 43.16 -16.77
CA HIS A 805 41.29 44.55 -16.36
C HIS A 805 42.53 44.84 -15.49
N TYR A 806 43.19 43.82 -14.91
CA TYR A 806 44.41 44.04 -14.14
C TYR A 806 45.57 44.54 -15.02
N SER A 807 45.59 44.18 -16.29
CA SER A 807 46.56 44.68 -17.27
C SER A 807 46.33 46.13 -17.68
N LEU A 808 45.13 46.66 -17.41
CA LEU A 808 44.72 48.02 -17.76
C LEU A 808 44.71 48.96 -16.54
N MET A 809 45.05 48.47 -15.35
CA MET A 809 45.16 49.32 -14.16
C MET A 809 46.29 50.33 -14.38
N ASP A 810 45.97 51.63 -14.20
CA ASP A 810 46.89 52.75 -14.43
C ASP A 810 47.46 52.87 -15.85
N TYR A 811 46.75 52.39 -16.88
CA TYR A 811 47.20 52.39 -18.28
C TYR A 811 47.85 53.72 -18.71
N ASP A 812 47.13 54.85 -18.63
CA ASP A 812 47.61 56.16 -19.07
C ASP A 812 48.86 56.65 -18.32
N ARG A 813 48.97 56.30 -17.04
CA ARG A 813 50.12 56.66 -16.19
C ARG A 813 51.32 55.78 -16.52
N VAL A 814 51.09 54.47 -16.67
CA VAL A 814 52.11 53.48 -17.02
C VAL A 814 52.67 53.76 -18.41
N GLU A 815 51.84 54.10 -19.39
CA GLU A 815 52.30 54.47 -20.73
C GLU A 815 53.20 55.72 -20.72
N ARG A 816 52.77 56.80 -20.06
CA ARG A 816 53.58 58.02 -19.90
C ARG A 816 54.90 57.73 -19.20
N ARG A 817 54.86 57.03 -18.07
CA ARG A 817 56.06 56.67 -17.31
C ARG A 817 56.97 55.71 -18.08
N SER A 818 56.42 54.80 -18.88
CA SER A 818 57.21 53.88 -19.70
C SER A 818 58.00 54.62 -20.79
N SER A 819 57.47 55.73 -21.32
CA SER A 819 58.17 56.58 -22.29
C SER A 819 59.38 57.26 -21.65
N GLU A 820 59.19 57.85 -20.46
CA GLU A 820 60.29 58.44 -19.66
C GLU A 820 61.36 57.40 -19.30
N LEU A 821 60.94 56.19 -18.89
CA LEU A 821 61.85 55.09 -18.58
C LEU A 821 62.57 54.59 -19.82
N TYR A 822 61.94 54.60 -20.99
CA TYR A 822 62.58 54.23 -22.25
C TYR A 822 63.67 55.23 -22.66
N GLU A 823 63.45 56.53 -22.43
CA GLU A 823 64.50 57.54 -22.58
C GLU A 823 65.68 57.26 -21.62
N LYS A 824 65.38 57.01 -20.34
CA LYS A 824 66.39 56.63 -19.33
C LYS A 824 67.16 55.35 -19.73
N TYR A 825 66.47 54.35 -20.29
CA TYR A 825 67.09 53.14 -20.83
C TYR A 825 68.01 53.45 -22.01
N ARG A 826 67.57 54.28 -22.96
CA ARG A 826 68.36 54.66 -24.14
C ARG A 826 69.68 55.28 -23.74
N ASP A 827 69.69 56.12 -22.70
CA ASP A 827 70.90 56.77 -22.22
C ASP A 827 71.78 55.87 -21.33
N ALA A 828 71.19 54.94 -20.57
CA ALA A 828 71.93 53.93 -19.83
C ALA A 828 72.58 52.90 -20.76
N LYS A 829 71.90 52.49 -21.84
CA LYS A 829 72.38 51.49 -22.80
C LYS A 829 73.58 51.95 -23.63
N LYS A 830 73.77 53.27 -23.77
CA LYS A 830 75.00 53.84 -24.35
C LYS A 830 76.21 53.64 -23.43
N ARG A 831 75.99 53.55 -22.11
CA ARG A 831 77.06 53.43 -21.09
C ARG A 831 77.35 51.98 -20.74
N SER A 832 76.33 51.13 -20.70
CA SER A 832 76.47 49.70 -20.39
C SER A 832 75.80 48.81 -21.44
N LEU A 833 76.41 47.67 -21.73
CA LEU A 833 75.86 46.67 -22.66
C LEU A 833 74.55 46.04 -22.16
N PHE A 834 74.31 46.04 -20.85
CA PHE A 834 73.07 45.56 -20.25
C PHE A 834 72.55 46.58 -19.22
N VAL A 835 71.28 46.95 -19.35
CA VAL A 835 70.58 47.88 -18.44
C VAL A 835 69.54 47.07 -17.69
N THR A 836 69.64 47.05 -16.37
CA THR A 836 68.71 46.27 -15.55
C THR A 836 67.45 47.08 -15.24
N PRO A 837 66.32 46.42 -14.91
CA PRO A 837 65.14 47.13 -14.39
C PRO A 837 65.44 47.97 -13.14
N MET A 838 66.46 47.58 -12.35
CA MET A 838 66.93 48.34 -11.18
C MET A 838 67.49 49.72 -11.54
N ASP A 839 68.11 49.83 -12.71
CA ASP A 839 68.63 51.10 -13.22
C ASP A 839 67.50 51.97 -13.81
N MET A 840 66.34 51.37 -14.08
CA MET A 840 65.17 52.01 -14.65
C MET A 840 64.15 52.42 -13.58
N TRP A 841 63.29 51.47 -13.18
CA TRP A 841 62.07 51.72 -12.40
C TRP A 841 61.95 50.87 -11.14
N LEU A 842 62.79 49.83 -11.00
CA LEU A 842 62.81 48.99 -9.82
C LEU A 842 63.73 49.63 -8.78
N GLU A 843 63.14 50.33 -7.81
CA GLU A 843 63.90 50.93 -6.72
C GLU A 843 64.36 49.85 -5.73
N VAL A 844 65.65 49.57 -5.73
CA VAL A 844 66.29 48.73 -4.70
C VAL A 844 66.98 49.67 -3.72
N LYS A 845 66.43 49.80 -2.51
CA LYS A 845 67.04 50.59 -1.43
C LYS A 845 68.31 49.88 -0.95
N GLY A 846 69.45 50.20 -1.57
CA GLY A 846 70.75 49.70 -1.18
C GLY A 846 71.29 50.45 0.03
N MET A 847 71.32 49.78 1.19
CA MET A 847 72.16 50.16 2.34
C MET A 847 73.34 49.19 2.49
N GLN A 848 73.84 48.63 1.39
CA GLN A 848 75.18 48.05 1.28
C GLN A 848 75.49 47.76 -0.20
N VAL A 849 76.48 48.49 -0.72
CA VAL A 849 77.29 48.21 -1.93
C VAL A 849 76.56 48.11 -3.28
N ARG A 850 76.22 49.28 -3.83
CA ARG A 850 76.74 49.71 -5.14
C ARG A 850 77.12 51.18 -5.01
N LYS A 851 78.34 51.46 -4.53
CA LYS A 851 78.93 52.78 -4.75
C LYS A 851 78.96 52.95 -6.27
N ALA A 852 78.36 54.05 -6.72
CA ALA A 852 78.63 54.60 -8.03
C ALA A 852 80.16 54.64 -8.25
N VAL A 853 80.55 54.43 -9.50
CA VAL A 853 81.92 54.26 -10.01
C VAL A 853 82.71 55.58 -9.96
N ASP A 854 82.69 56.28 -8.83
CA ASP A 854 83.35 57.58 -8.67
C ASP A 854 84.63 57.50 -7.82
N SER A 855 85.05 56.32 -7.34
CA SER A 855 86.29 56.19 -6.53
C SER A 855 87.04 54.85 -6.62
N THR A 856 87.21 54.31 -7.83
CA THR A 856 88.13 53.19 -8.07
C THR A 856 89.18 53.58 -9.11
N ASP A 857 90.46 53.58 -8.73
CA ASP A 857 91.58 53.72 -9.67
C ASP A 857 91.71 52.46 -10.54
N SER A 858 92.35 52.63 -11.71
CA SER A 858 92.38 51.70 -12.85
C SER A 858 92.95 50.31 -12.62
N GLU A 859 93.39 49.97 -11.40
CA GLU A 859 93.94 48.66 -11.03
C GLU A 859 93.26 47.98 -9.82
N GLY A 860 92.17 48.54 -9.28
CA GLY A 860 91.18 47.76 -8.51
C GLY A 860 91.55 47.27 -7.09
N TYR A 861 92.29 48.04 -6.28
CA TYR A 861 92.52 47.72 -4.86
C TYR A 861 91.78 48.68 -3.90
N THR A 862 91.27 48.14 -2.78
CA THR A 862 90.56 48.90 -1.72
C THR A 862 91.33 48.93 -0.40
N VAL A 863 91.22 50.05 0.33
CA VAL A 863 92.00 50.43 1.52
C VAL A 863 91.93 49.44 2.70
N ASP A 864 90.89 48.60 2.79
CA ASP A 864 90.78 47.58 3.84
C ASP A 864 91.85 46.46 3.74
N ALA A 865 92.46 46.27 2.56
CA ALA A 865 93.54 45.29 2.38
C ALA A 865 94.88 45.71 3.03
N LEU A 866 95.04 46.99 3.39
CA LEU A 866 96.25 47.51 4.05
C LEU A 866 96.15 47.51 5.58
N GLN A 867 94.94 47.38 6.14
CA GLN A 867 94.72 47.51 7.59
C GLN A 867 94.82 46.17 8.34
N ASP A 868 94.62 45.04 7.64
CA ASP A 868 94.85 43.69 8.19
C ASP A 868 96.34 43.28 8.21
N MET A 869 97.22 43.97 7.46
CA MET A 869 98.67 43.75 7.50
C MET A 869 99.39 44.48 8.65
N MET A 870 98.71 45.38 9.38
CA MET A 870 99.33 46.17 10.46
C MET A 870 98.99 45.68 11.89
N ASN A 871 98.12 44.67 12.06
CA ASN A 871 97.64 44.23 13.37
C ASN A 871 98.24 42.90 13.89
N SER A 872 99.36 42.41 13.33
CA SER A 872 99.99 41.13 13.73
C SER A 872 101.21 41.24 14.66
N GLU A 873 101.60 42.43 15.11
CA GLU A 873 102.71 42.62 16.06
C GLU A 873 102.27 43.57 17.18
N ASP A 874 101.69 43.04 18.27
CA ASP A 874 101.79 43.58 19.65
C ASP A 874 100.88 42.81 20.63
N GLY A 875 101.27 41.56 20.90
CA GLY A 875 100.62 40.65 21.83
C GLY A 875 101.58 39.99 22.83
N GLU A 876 102.56 40.72 23.35
CA GLU A 876 103.31 40.34 24.56
C GLU A 876 103.11 41.40 25.67
N LYS A 877 102.61 40.93 26.83
CA LYS A 877 102.44 41.61 28.14
C LYS A 877 101.15 42.41 28.38
N ARG A 878 100.06 41.70 28.71
CA ARG A 878 99.51 41.58 30.08
C ARG A 878 98.20 40.79 30.09
#